data_AF-A0A7T4E512-F1
#
_entry.id   AF-A0A7T4E512-F1
#
_cell.length_a   1.000
_cell.length_b   1.000
_cell.length_c   1.000
_cell.angle_alpha   90.00
_cell.angle_beta   90.00
_cell.angle_gamma   90.00
#
_symmetry.space_group_name_H-M   'P 1'
#
loop_
_entity.id
_entity.type
_entity.pdbx_description
1 polymer ?
#
loop_
_entity_poly.entity_id
_entity_poly.type
_entity_poly.pdbx_seq_one_letter_code
_entity_poly.pdbx_strand_id
1 'polypeptide(L)'
;MAQPGASRALRRFKRVLASAALLLCASAGAAPILMQPLPGTTYTQGRYYLIPQPYATVKADLEQGLAGKDLGGFQGRDDSGPLSSMEFYWPEIGARHLPALKQALDQQASDAADPVLAKALAGGVITRDEQDAFRAAIARQPDHSPENIKALPFFSAPVARWSFQRERGKSSRTQADYGTVMDLSGLTGRDALTLVWYGGTATTVTRRFRLTRCMVGVTCFPDPHIEYNSDSVEHADAALARYLDGLAQRLRALPENDADHLMQAYFDAYARGRATAPNAPAPAAASLPETAVSGIRLPADESDLRRYDNDGWRLLALPDGSLLASGTATQRFVPRMAAADAAARPGDKAVTAIEREATAGFGLAHALKIGADGQVWALGFRDDGSRTLLAWRPGQRGAVSHALSPRLPERQIDDWTLPAAGGVALRLGDMLYAMTPQGRWREQHWDASLRRDASDTLEQALPWVPSDAIAFGDGLFWAADRDGYGIDPATARVAASIRTATPKLVFGSRRGDWAVAIAETPEGRRLRAIDLRTGNARFDLETPAVYYTSAAARSAHGRLLALSGADNTVVVVDMAQGRLLANLRAPKEYSVSALAFSWAGDRLWIYARPVGNNDVAQLIAWDAPDDAVDPAQGRDLPDQIRCGYSMACR
;
A
#
# COMPACT_ATOMS: atom_id res chain seq x y z
N MET A 1 35.85 36.24 -1.82
CA MET A 1 34.52 36.12 -2.45
C MET A 1 34.05 34.68 -2.28
N ALA A 2 33.12 34.45 -1.36
CA ALA A 2 32.38 33.19 -1.20
C ALA A 2 31.20 33.48 -0.26
N GLN A 3 29.97 33.20 -0.71
CA GLN A 3 28.76 33.27 0.12
C GLN A 3 28.55 31.93 0.87
N PRO A 4 28.31 31.94 2.19
CA PRO A 4 27.72 30.80 2.89
C PRO A 4 26.34 31.19 3.47
N GLY A 5 25.27 30.58 2.97
CA GLY A 5 23.91 31.03 3.32
C GLY A 5 22.79 30.02 3.10
N ALA A 6 23.01 28.72 3.31
CA ALA A 6 21.93 27.74 3.31
C ALA A 6 22.32 26.47 4.10
N SER A 7 22.39 26.53 5.44
CA SER A 7 22.51 25.29 6.24
C SER A 7 21.93 25.33 7.68
N ARG A 8 21.26 26.41 8.09
CA ARG A 8 20.74 26.53 9.48
C ARG A 8 19.24 26.21 9.65
N ALA A 9 18.45 26.17 8.58
CA ALA A 9 17.01 25.86 8.66
C ALA A 9 16.71 24.34 8.69
N LEU A 10 17.48 23.52 7.99
CA LEU A 10 17.33 22.05 7.96
C LEU A 10 17.88 21.32 9.19
N ARG A 11 18.66 21.98 10.06
CA ARG A 11 19.18 21.40 11.31
C ARG A 11 18.23 21.58 12.52
N ARG A 12 17.19 22.41 12.41
CA ARG A 12 16.21 22.60 13.50
C ARG A 12 15.02 21.63 13.43
N PHE A 13 14.62 21.18 12.24
CA PHE A 13 13.57 20.16 12.09
C PHE A 13 14.03 18.72 12.43
N LYS A 14 15.32 18.41 12.31
CA LYS A 14 15.88 17.12 12.76
C LYS A 14 16.16 17.03 14.26
N ARG A 15 16.09 18.13 15.02
CA ARG A 15 16.30 18.11 16.49
C ARG A 15 15.01 17.91 17.31
N VAL A 16 13.83 18.13 16.72
CA VAL A 16 12.56 17.89 17.42
C VAL A 16 12.12 16.42 17.30
N LEU A 17 12.59 15.68 16.29
CA LEU A 17 12.37 14.23 16.15
C LEU A 17 13.54 13.35 16.61
N ALA A 18 14.72 13.92 16.89
CA ALA A 18 15.87 13.18 17.43
C ALA A 18 15.98 13.23 18.97
N SER A 19 15.21 14.09 19.65
CA SER A 19 15.16 14.13 21.12
C SER A 19 14.33 13.01 21.75
N ALA A 20 13.60 12.22 20.95
CA ALA A 20 12.90 11.02 21.41
C ALA A 20 13.73 9.73 21.31
N ALA A 21 14.95 9.78 20.74
CA ALA A 21 15.76 8.59 20.41
C ALA A 21 17.11 8.51 21.14
N LEU A 22 17.36 9.34 22.15
CA LEU A 22 18.66 9.38 22.85
C LEU A 22 18.56 9.43 24.38
N LEU A 23 17.55 8.76 24.95
CA LEU A 23 17.42 8.52 26.40
C LEU A 23 17.23 7.04 26.78
N LEU A 24 17.63 6.11 25.90
CA LEU A 24 17.81 4.69 26.25
C LEU A 24 19.24 4.41 26.75
N CYS A 25 19.77 5.32 27.56
CA CYS A 25 20.88 5.02 28.47
C CYS A 25 20.30 4.97 29.88
N ALA A 26 20.01 3.75 30.33
CA ALA A 26 19.89 3.30 31.70
C ALA A 26 19.82 4.40 32.78
N SER A 27 18.60 4.75 33.18
CA SER A 27 18.27 5.00 34.58
C SER A 27 17.11 4.08 34.96
N ALA A 28 17.29 3.28 35.99
CA ALA A 28 16.29 2.35 36.52
C ALA A 28 15.09 3.12 37.12
N GLY A 29 14.11 3.44 36.29
CA GLY A 29 12.85 4.02 36.71
C GLY A 29 11.76 3.72 35.68
N ALA A 30 10.55 3.47 36.21
CA ALA A 30 9.37 3.04 35.46
C ALA A 30 9.17 3.80 34.14
N ALA A 31 8.83 3.06 33.07
CA ALA A 31 8.54 3.64 31.77
C ALA A 31 7.40 4.68 31.92
N PRO A 32 7.59 5.95 31.51
CA PRO A 32 6.57 6.96 31.69
C PRO A 32 5.35 6.64 30.82
N ILE A 33 4.16 6.91 31.35
CA ILE A 33 2.90 6.80 30.61
C ILE A 33 2.32 8.18 30.32
N LEU A 34 1.65 8.30 29.19
CA LEU A 34 0.86 9.46 28.77
C LEU A 34 -0.56 9.40 29.34
N MET A 35 -0.92 10.43 30.09
CA MET A 35 -2.29 10.66 30.55
C MET A 35 -2.71 12.09 30.25
N GLN A 36 -4.02 12.32 30.20
CA GLN A 36 -4.56 13.67 30.24
C GLN A 36 -4.65 14.13 31.70
N PRO A 37 -3.94 15.21 32.11
CA PRO A 37 -4.05 15.75 33.46
C PRO A 37 -5.49 16.10 33.87
N LEU A 38 -6.30 16.50 32.89
CA LEU A 38 -7.71 16.81 33.01
C LEU A 38 -8.42 16.31 31.74
N PRO A 39 -9.69 15.87 31.79
CA PRO A 39 -10.40 15.45 30.59
C PRO A 39 -10.37 16.54 29.51
N GLY A 40 -9.95 16.16 28.30
CA GLY A 40 -9.88 17.06 27.14
C GLY A 40 -8.61 17.91 27.04
N THR A 41 -7.62 17.76 27.94
CA THR A 41 -6.33 18.44 27.80
C THR A 41 -5.30 17.64 27.00
N THR A 42 -4.19 18.28 26.63
CA THR A 42 -3.08 17.63 25.93
C THR A 42 -2.47 16.52 26.79
N TYR A 43 -2.13 15.39 26.16
CA TYR A 43 -1.42 14.29 26.81
C TYR A 43 -0.04 14.73 27.30
N THR A 44 0.32 14.29 28.49
CA THR A 44 1.61 14.58 29.11
C THR A 44 2.25 13.32 29.62
N GLN A 45 3.57 13.20 29.48
CA GLN A 45 4.31 12.10 30.08
C GLN A 45 4.37 12.28 31.60
N GLY A 46 4.34 11.16 32.32
CA GLY A 46 4.46 11.15 33.76
C GLY A 46 4.80 9.75 34.27
N ARG A 47 5.23 9.71 35.52
CA ARG A 47 5.57 8.47 36.22
C ARG A 47 4.32 7.90 36.88
N TYR A 48 4.30 6.61 37.09
CA TYR A 48 3.15 5.94 37.68
C TYR A 48 3.56 4.88 38.71
N TYR A 49 2.64 4.59 39.62
CA TYR A 49 2.69 3.48 40.56
C TYR A 49 1.37 2.71 40.51
N LEU A 50 1.45 1.39 40.63
CA LEU A 50 0.29 0.54 40.86
C LEU A 50 0.30 0.09 42.32
N ILE A 51 -0.68 0.54 43.09
CA ILE A 51 -0.77 0.30 44.53
C ILE A 51 -1.87 -0.73 44.78
N PRO A 52 -1.57 -1.92 45.32
CA PRO A 52 -2.55 -2.98 45.59
C PRO A 52 -3.38 -2.68 46.85
N GLN A 53 -4.02 -1.52 46.88
CA GLN A 53 -4.88 -1.01 47.95
C GLN A 53 -6.14 -0.38 47.36
N PRO A 54 -7.26 -0.31 48.11
CA PRO A 54 -8.49 0.30 47.63
C PRO A 54 -8.31 1.77 47.25
N TYR A 55 -8.95 2.21 46.17
CA TYR A 55 -8.91 3.58 45.68
C TYR A 55 -9.17 4.61 46.77
N ALA A 56 -10.20 4.39 47.60
CA ALA A 56 -10.57 5.30 48.68
C ALA A 56 -9.44 5.50 49.69
N THR A 57 -8.68 4.45 50.01
CA THR A 57 -7.55 4.51 50.95
C THR A 57 -6.39 5.31 50.36
N VAL A 58 -6.02 5.02 49.11
CA VAL A 58 -4.91 5.70 48.43
C VAL A 58 -5.24 7.17 48.21
N LYS A 59 -6.47 7.49 47.78
CA LYS A 59 -6.95 8.86 47.60
C LYS A 59 -6.93 9.64 48.91
N ALA A 60 -7.48 9.10 49.99
CA ALA A 60 -7.54 9.79 51.28
C ALA A 60 -6.15 10.15 51.82
N ASP A 61 -5.19 9.24 51.66
CA ASP A 61 -3.80 9.48 52.06
C ASP A 61 -3.14 10.58 51.24
N LEU A 62 -3.35 10.55 49.91
CA LEU A 62 -2.88 11.59 48.99
C LEU A 62 -3.48 12.96 49.30
N GLU A 63 -4.79 13.03 49.51
CA GLU A 63 -5.47 14.29 49.88
C GLU A 63 -4.89 14.88 51.17
N GLN A 64 -4.64 14.04 52.18
CA GLN A 64 -4.02 14.47 53.43
C GLN A 64 -2.59 14.98 53.22
N GLY A 65 -1.78 14.28 52.41
CA GLY A 65 -0.40 14.69 52.11
C GLY A 65 -0.31 15.98 51.30
N LEU A 66 -1.14 16.13 50.28
CA LEU A 66 -1.18 17.32 49.43
C LEU A 66 -1.75 18.56 50.16
N ALA A 67 -2.55 18.37 51.21
CA ALA A 67 -2.98 19.44 52.12
C ALA A 67 -1.88 19.84 53.13
N GLY A 68 -0.80 19.05 53.25
CA GLY A 68 0.31 19.31 54.15
C GLY A 68 1.11 20.56 53.79
N LYS A 69 1.79 21.15 54.79
CA LYS A 69 2.58 22.39 54.62
C LYS A 69 3.71 22.26 53.60
N ASP A 70 4.25 21.07 53.39
CA ASP A 70 5.40 20.81 52.51
C ASP A 70 5.03 20.68 51.02
N LEU A 71 3.77 20.36 50.71
CA LEU A 71 3.29 20.14 49.34
C LEU A 71 2.14 21.06 48.92
N GLY A 72 1.59 21.85 49.84
CA GLY A 72 0.37 22.62 49.67
C GLY A 72 0.20 23.40 48.36
N GLY A 73 -1.06 23.71 48.04
CA GLY A 73 -1.45 24.47 46.85
C GLY A 73 -2.00 23.62 45.71
N PHE A 74 -2.16 22.30 45.90
CA PHE A 74 -2.88 21.45 44.96
C PHE A 74 -4.40 21.63 45.10
N GLN A 75 -5.07 21.61 43.96
CA GLN A 75 -6.52 21.56 43.85
C GLN A 75 -6.90 20.19 43.30
N GLY A 76 -7.75 19.48 44.04
CA GLY A 76 -8.29 18.19 43.63
C GLY A 76 -9.63 18.33 42.93
N ARG A 77 -9.92 17.44 41.98
CA ARG A 77 -11.21 17.34 41.28
C ARG A 77 -11.58 15.87 41.10
N ASP A 78 -12.83 15.56 41.38
CA ASP A 78 -13.41 14.25 41.04
C ASP A 78 -13.67 14.20 39.53
N ASP A 79 -12.97 13.27 38.87
CA ASP A 79 -13.02 13.00 37.44
C ASP A 79 -13.62 11.62 37.16
N SER A 80 -14.34 11.07 38.13
CA SER A 80 -15.02 9.77 37.98
C SER A 80 -16.03 9.84 36.84
N GLY A 81 -16.03 8.81 36.00
CA GLY A 81 -16.86 8.80 34.81
C GLY A 81 -16.87 7.44 34.14
N PRO A 82 -17.70 7.25 33.10
CA PRO A 82 -17.77 5.97 32.40
C PRO A 82 -16.45 5.67 31.70
N LEU A 83 -16.02 4.41 31.76
CA LEU A 83 -14.78 3.94 31.13
C LEU A 83 -14.71 4.31 29.63
N SER A 84 -15.84 4.32 28.93
CA SER A 84 -15.94 4.72 27.52
C SER A 84 -15.57 6.18 27.22
N SER A 85 -15.54 7.04 28.24
CA SER A 85 -15.14 8.45 28.13
C SER A 85 -13.68 8.69 28.51
N MET A 86 -13.01 7.66 29.02
CA MET A 86 -11.60 7.74 29.38
C MET A 86 -10.71 7.57 28.13
N GLU A 87 -9.40 7.70 28.31
CA GLU A 87 -8.43 7.58 27.23
C GLU A 87 -8.55 6.24 26.47
N PHE A 88 -8.29 6.26 25.16
CA PHE A 88 -8.63 5.18 24.22
C PHE A 88 -8.02 3.79 24.53
N TYR A 89 -6.97 3.74 25.34
CA TYR A 89 -6.24 2.50 25.68
C TYR A 89 -6.81 1.74 26.89
N TRP A 90 -7.69 2.35 27.70
CA TRP A 90 -8.26 1.66 28.86
C TRP A 90 -9.11 0.42 28.52
N PRO A 91 -9.87 0.41 27.41
CA PRO A 91 -10.55 -0.79 26.96
C PRO A 91 -9.64 -1.98 26.69
N GLU A 92 -8.43 -1.74 26.21
CA GLU A 92 -7.47 -2.80 25.90
C GLU A 92 -6.85 -3.42 27.15
N ILE A 93 -6.62 -2.58 28.16
CA ILE A 93 -6.20 -3.04 29.48
C ILE A 93 -7.28 -3.98 30.05
N GLY A 94 -8.55 -3.56 29.99
CA GLY A 94 -9.69 -4.40 30.39
C GLY A 94 -9.76 -5.71 29.59
N ALA A 95 -9.72 -5.65 28.26
CA ALA A 95 -9.82 -6.83 27.40
C ALA A 95 -8.66 -7.82 27.62
N ARG A 96 -7.46 -7.35 27.94
CA ARG A 96 -6.30 -8.22 28.20
C ARG A 96 -6.40 -8.98 29.52
N HIS A 97 -6.93 -8.33 30.55
CA HIS A 97 -7.01 -8.92 31.90
C HIS A 97 -8.35 -9.60 32.18
N LEU A 98 -9.39 -9.32 31.39
CA LEU A 98 -10.73 -9.89 31.54
C LEU A 98 -11.12 -10.71 30.29
N PRO A 99 -10.86 -12.03 30.26
CA PRO A 99 -11.16 -12.88 29.11
C PRO A 99 -12.62 -12.83 28.66
N ALA A 100 -13.56 -12.71 29.62
CA ALA A 100 -14.99 -12.59 29.33
C ALA A 100 -15.33 -11.28 28.59
N LEU A 101 -14.63 -10.18 28.90
CA LEU A 101 -14.82 -8.91 28.21
C LEU A 101 -14.30 -8.99 26.79
N LYS A 102 -13.11 -9.57 26.59
CA LYS A 102 -12.58 -9.83 25.25
C LYS A 102 -13.54 -10.69 24.42
N GLN A 103 -14.02 -11.78 25.00
CA GLN A 103 -14.96 -12.67 24.31
C GLN A 103 -16.26 -11.94 23.92
N ALA A 104 -16.80 -11.08 24.79
CA ALA A 104 -17.99 -10.29 24.48
C ALA A 104 -17.75 -9.30 23.33
N LEU A 105 -16.59 -8.62 23.32
CA LEU A 105 -16.20 -7.71 22.23
C LEU A 105 -16.03 -8.44 20.89
N ASP A 106 -15.37 -9.60 20.90
CA ASP A 106 -15.16 -10.44 19.70
C ASP A 106 -16.48 -10.99 19.16
N GLN A 107 -17.38 -11.44 20.05
CA GLN A 107 -18.71 -11.92 19.66
C GLN A 107 -19.56 -10.80 19.04
N GLN A 108 -19.59 -9.62 19.65
CA GLN A 108 -20.35 -8.49 19.14
C GLN A 108 -19.86 -8.04 17.75
N ALA A 109 -18.54 -8.02 17.53
CA ALA A 109 -17.97 -7.71 16.22
C ALA A 109 -18.38 -8.76 15.17
N SER A 110 -18.37 -10.04 15.55
CA SER A 110 -18.80 -11.14 14.67
C SER A 110 -20.30 -11.05 14.33
N ASP A 111 -21.15 -10.79 15.32
CA ASP A 111 -22.61 -10.66 15.15
C ASP A 111 -22.99 -9.49 14.23
N ALA A 112 -22.23 -8.39 14.30
CA ALA A 112 -22.43 -7.23 13.43
C ALA A 112 -22.01 -7.49 11.98
N ALA A 113 -20.91 -8.22 11.77
CA ALA A 113 -20.35 -8.48 10.44
C ALA A 113 -21.09 -9.59 9.68
N ASP A 114 -21.55 -10.63 10.39
CA ASP A 114 -22.17 -11.82 9.81
C ASP A 114 -23.32 -11.56 8.80
N PRO A 115 -24.31 -10.70 9.09
CA PRO A 115 -25.38 -10.43 8.12
C PRO A 115 -24.86 -9.72 6.85
N VAL A 116 -23.86 -8.84 6.98
CA VAL A 116 -23.25 -8.13 5.84
C VAL A 116 -22.48 -9.12 4.97
N LEU A 117 -21.65 -9.96 5.58
CA LEU A 117 -20.88 -10.99 4.87
C LEU A 117 -21.79 -12.03 4.21
N ALA A 118 -22.90 -12.41 4.84
CA ALA A 118 -23.89 -13.30 4.23
C ALA A 118 -24.56 -12.68 3.00
N LYS A 119 -24.93 -11.40 3.08
CA LYS A 119 -25.48 -10.64 1.94
C LYS A 119 -24.45 -10.52 0.81
N ALA A 120 -23.20 -10.22 1.15
CA ALA A 120 -22.10 -10.12 0.20
C ALA A 120 -21.83 -11.43 -0.55
N LEU A 121 -21.86 -12.56 0.16
CA LEU A 121 -21.71 -13.89 -0.45
C LEU A 121 -22.87 -14.20 -1.41
N ALA A 122 -24.11 -13.92 -1.00
CA ALA A 122 -25.29 -14.12 -1.86
C ALA A 122 -25.24 -13.25 -3.13
N GLY A 123 -24.81 -11.98 -2.97
CA GLY A 123 -24.56 -11.05 -4.06
C GLY A 123 -23.40 -11.46 -4.98
N GLY A 124 -22.51 -12.35 -4.51
CA GLY A 124 -21.34 -12.79 -5.25
C GLY A 124 -20.20 -11.77 -5.28
N VAL A 125 -20.22 -10.78 -4.38
CA VAL A 125 -19.14 -9.79 -4.26
C VAL A 125 -18.00 -10.24 -3.34
N ILE A 126 -18.19 -11.38 -2.67
CA ILE A 126 -17.14 -12.15 -2.01
C ILE A 126 -17.33 -13.64 -2.35
N THR A 127 -16.24 -14.40 -2.27
CA THR A 127 -16.27 -15.86 -2.33
C THR A 127 -16.55 -16.48 -0.96
N ARG A 128 -16.82 -17.79 -0.92
CA ARG A 128 -16.95 -18.51 0.34
C ARG A 128 -15.64 -18.52 1.13
N ASP A 129 -14.53 -18.71 0.44
CA ASP A 129 -13.19 -18.69 1.04
C ASP A 129 -12.85 -17.32 1.64
N GLU A 130 -13.25 -16.23 0.97
CA GLU A 130 -13.15 -14.87 1.54
C GLU A 130 -14.04 -14.72 2.77
N GLN A 131 -15.30 -15.17 2.74
CA GLN A 131 -16.17 -15.09 3.91
C GLN A 131 -15.57 -15.78 5.14
N ASP A 132 -15.05 -16.99 4.96
CA ASP A 132 -14.45 -17.75 6.05
C ASP A 132 -13.14 -17.09 6.52
N ALA A 133 -12.34 -16.51 5.61
CA ALA A 133 -11.16 -15.73 5.95
C ALA A 133 -11.47 -14.44 6.72
N PHE A 134 -12.49 -13.70 6.27
CA PHE A 134 -12.93 -12.44 6.86
C PHE A 134 -13.46 -12.66 8.28
N ARG A 135 -14.27 -13.70 8.50
CA ARG A 135 -14.71 -14.12 9.84
C ARG A 135 -13.54 -14.47 10.74
N ALA A 136 -12.56 -15.21 10.22
CA ALA A 136 -11.37 -15.57 10.99
C ALA A 136 -10.50 -14.34 11.34
N ALA A 137 -10.45 -13.33 10.47
CA ALA A 137 -9.76 -12.07 10.73
C ALA A 137 -10.49 -11.25 11.80
N ILE A 138 -11.81 -11.09 11.70
CA ILE A 138 -12.64 -10.37 12.69
C ILE A 138 -12.53 -11.01 14.07
N ALA A 139 -12.59 -12.35 14.16
CA ALA A 139 -12.42 -13.06 15.42
C ALA A 139 -11.04 -12.89 16.07
N ARG A 140 -10.03 -12.42 15.32
CA ARG A 140 -8.65 -12.20 15.78
C ARG A 140 -8.26 -10.73 15.73
N GLN A 141 -9.23 -9.83 15.56
CA GLN A 141 -8.92 -8.42 15.37
C GLN A 141 -8.21 -7.84 16.60
N PRO A 142 -7.17 -7.01 16.39
CA PRO A 142 -6.42 -6.40 17.47
C PRO A 142 -7.22 -5.36 18.25
N ASP A 143 -8.20 -4.72 17.60
CA ASP A 143 -8.92 -3.56 18.12
C ASP A 143 -10.43 -3.64 17.84
N HIS A 144 -11.19 -2.78 18.50
CA HIS A 144 -12.63 -2.66 18.33
C HIS A 144 -13.01 -1.20 18.14
N SER A 145 -13.98 -0.93 17.26
CA SER A 145 -14.46 0.43 17.02
C SER A 145 -15.01 1.07 18.31
N PRO A 146 -14.89 2.38 18.51
CA PRO A 146 -15.44 3.08 19.68
C PRO A 146 -16.93 2.82 19.92
N GLU A 147 -17.73 2.67 18.86
CA GLU A 147 -19.16 2.36 18.91
C GLU A 147 -19.39 0.98 19.55
N ASN A 148 -18.65 -0.04 19.08
CA ASN A 148 -18.72 -1.38 19.64
C ASN A 148 -18.30 -1.43 21.10
N ILE A 149 -17.24 -0.72 21.47
CA ILE A 149 -16.79 -0.60 22.86
C ILE A 149 -17.91 0.03 23.72
N LYS A 150 -18.50 1.14 23.28
CA LYS A 150 -19.56 1.84 24.03
C LYS A 150 -20.83 1.01 24.22
N ALA A 151 -21.13 0.07 23.32
CA ALA A 151 -22.34 -0.74 23.38
C ALA A 151 -22.33 -1.77 24.54
N LEU A 152 -21.16 -2.19 25.01
CA LEU A 152 -21.05 -3.15 26.12
C LEU A 152 -21.26 -2.45 27.47
N PRO A 153 -22.15 -2.97 28.35
CA PRO A 153 -22.45 -2.35 29.66
C PRO A 153 -21.21 -2.10 30.54
N PHE A 154 -20.19 -2.96 30.41
CA PHE A 154 -18.92 -2.80 31.13
C PHE A 154 -18.30 -1.42 30.94
N PHE A 155 -18.35 -0.86 29.72
CA PHE A 155 -17.75 0.44 29.43
C PHE A 155 -18.58 1.64 29.88
N SER A 156 -19.86 1.41 30.18
CA SER A 156 -20.73 2.42 30.78
C SER A 156 -20.58 2.50 32.30
N ALA A 157 -19.90 1.53 32.92
CA ALA A 157 -19.66 1.54 34.36
C ALA A 157 -18.74 2.71 34.75
N PRO A 158 -19.09 3.46 35.82
CA PRO A 158 -18.24 4.54 36.30
C PRO A 158 -16.97 3.97 36.92
N VAL A 159 -15.82 4.51 36.54
CA VAL A 159 -14.53 4.23 37.18
C VAL A 159 -14.14 5.43 38.04
N ALA A 160 -13.82 5.15 39.29
CA ALA A 160 -13.42 6.19 40.24
C ALA A 160 -12.07 6.79 39.81
N ARG A 161 -12.05 8.11 39.61
CA ARG A 161 -10.86 8.86 39.20
C ARG A 161 -10.83 10.20 39.90
N TRP A 162 -9.68 10.58 40.42
CA TRP A 162 -9.47 11.87 41.04
C TRP A 162 -8.17 12.47 40.52
N SER A 163 -8.24 13.69 40.00
CA SER A 163 -7.08 14.40 39.49
C SER A 163 -6.74 15.55 40.41
N PHE A 164 -5.46 15.85 40.54
CA PHE A 164 -4.97 16.98 41.32
C PHE A 164 -3.97 17.78 40.50
N GLN A 165 -4.00 19.10 40.67
CA GLN A 165 -3.07 20.00 39.97
C GLN A 165 -2.67 21.19 40.82
N ARG A 166 -1.49 21.73 40.55
CA ARG A 166 -0.96 22.95 41.15
C ARG A 166 -0.22 23.75 40.10
N GLU A 167 -0.59 25.02 39.95
CA GLU A 167 0.16 25.96 39.13
C GLU A 167 0.98 26.90 40.00
N ARG A 168 2.26 27.10 39.65
CA ARG A 168 3.21 28.00 40.31
C ARG A 168 3.89 28.87 39.26
N GLY A 169 4.11 30.15 39.56
CA GLY A 169 4.87 31.05 38.69
C GLY A 169 4.18 32.38 38.41
N LYS A 170 4.78 33.17 37.52
CA LYS A 170 4.27 34.48 37.06
C LYS A 170 3.95 34.39 35.57
N SER A 171 3.23 35.37 35.03
CA SER A 171 2.65 35.36 33.66
C SER A 171 3.59 35.05 32.47
N SER A 172 4.92 35.07 32.64
CA SER A 172 5.90 34.71 31.61
C SER A 172 6.53 33.31 31.78
N ARG A 173 6.45 32.72 32.98
CA ARG A 173 6.95 31.38 33.28
C ARG A 173 6.06 30.73 34.33
N THR A 174 5.29 29.75 33.88
CA THR A 174 4.39 28.96 34.71
C THR A 174 4.91 27.54 34.80
N GLN A 175 4.68 26.91 35.93
CA GLN A 175 4.94 25.51 36.19
C GLN A 175 3.63 24.90 36.66
N ALA A 176 3.18 23.87 35.96
CA ALA A 176 2.04 23.06 36.36
C ALA A 176 2.55 21.71 36.82
N ASP A 177 2.18 21.30 38.02
CA ASP A 177 2.35 19.93 38.51
C ASP A 177 0.97 19.28 38.54
N TYR A 178 0.87 18.03 38.10
CA TYR A 178 -0.40 17.32 38.02
C TYR A 178 -0.26 15.85 38.40
N GLY A 179 -1.36 15.25 38.80
CA GLY A 179 -1.45 13.81 38.96
C GLY A 179 -2.89 13.30 38.97
N THR A 180 -3.01 11.99 38.87
CA THR A 180 -4.26 11.27 38.75
C THR A 180 -4.20 10.01 39.61
N VAL A 181 -5.27 9.77 40.35
CA VAL A 181 -5.53 8.54 41.08
C VAL A 181 -6.73 7.86 40.42
N MET A 182 -6.61 6.60 40.06
CA MET A 182 -7.67 5.87 39.33
C MET A 182 -7.80 4.44 39.83
N ASP A 183 -9.03 3.98 40.02
CA ASP A 183 -9.31 2.58 40.35
C ASP A 183 -9.14 1.67 39.13
N LEU A 184 -8.22 0.71 39.21
CA LEU A 184 -7.98 -0.30 38.19
C LEU A 184 -8.48 -1.70 38.59
N SER A 185 -9.10 -1.84 39.76
CA SER A 185 -9.53 -3.14 40.31
C SER A 185 -10.44 -3.88 39.32
N GLY A 186 -11.50 -3.20 38.88
CA GLY A 186 -12.45 -3.73 37.90
C GLY A 186 -11.88 -3.97 36.51
N LEU A 187 -10.81 -3.27 36.11
CA LEU A 187 -10.14 -3.43 34.81
C LEU A 187 -9.13 -4.57 34.79
N THR A 188 -8.58 -4.91 35.95
CA THR A 188 -7.52 -5.94 36.09
C THR A 188 -8.02 -7.24 36.70
N GLY A 189 -9.30 -7.30 37.10
CA GLY A 189 -9.89 -8.45 37.77
C GLY A 189 -9.31 -8.71 39.16
N ARG A 190 -8.72 -7.70 39.79
CA ARG A 190 -8.10 -7.78 41.12
C ARG A 190 -9.04 -7.20 42.18
N ASP A 191 -8.92 -7.71 43.41
CA ASP A 191 -9.72 -7.24 44.54
C ASP A 191 -9.52 -5.75 44.85
N ALA A 192 -8.27 -5.27 44.75
CA ALA A 192 -7.93 -3.86 44.92
C ALA A 192 -6.64 -3.50 44.16
N LEU A 193 -6.73 -2.55 43.24
CA LEU A 193 -5.57 -1.98 42.55
C LEU A 193 -5.85 -0.53 42.16
N THR A 194 -4.99 0.38 42.61
CA THR A 194 -5.10 1.82 42.34
C THR A 194 -3.88 2.31 41.57
N LEU A 195 -4.12 2.97 40.43
CA LEU A 195 -3.11 3.71 39.70
C LEU A 195 -2.89 5.07 40.37
N VAL A 196 -1.63 5.44 40.60
CA VAL A 196 -1.22 6.80 40.92
C VAL A 196 -0.26 7.25 39.86
N TRP A 197 -0.66 8.22 39.05
CA TRP A 197 0.17 8.84 38.01
C TRP A 197 0.46 10.30 38.35
N TYR A 198 1.64 10.79 38.02
CA TYR A 198 1.99 12.19 38.19
C TYR A 198 3.02 12.68 37.17
N GLY A 199 2.99 13.97 36.90
CA GLY A 199 3.96 14.65 36.06
C GLY A 199 3.89 16.16 36.25
N GLY A 200 4.54 16.88 35.35
CA GLY A 200 4.40 18.33 35.30
C GLY A 200 5.00 18.92 34.04
N THR A 201 4.65 20.17 33.79
CA THR A 201 5.16 20.96 32.67
C THR A 201 5.65 22.31 33.16
N ALA A 202 6.82 22.72 32.68
CA ALA A 202 7.27 24.10 32.78
C ALA A 202 7.02 24.80 31.44
N THR A 203 6.15 25.81 31.45
CA THR A 203 5.78 26.60 30.28
C THR A 203 6.41 27.98 30.36
N THR A 204 7.08 28.38 29.27
CA THR A 204 7.62 29.73 29.09
C THR A 204 6.83 30.43 28.00
N VAL A 205 6.23 31.57 28.32
CA VAL A 205 5.48 32.38 27.36
C VAL A 205 6.36 33.56 26.93
N THR A 206 6.79 33.54 25.67
CA THR A 206 7.51 34.66 25.05
C THR A 206 6.54 35.53 24.27
N ARG A 207 6.68 36.85 24.42
CA ARG A 207 5.87 37.85 23.72
C ARG A 207 6.73 38.49 22.64
N ARG A 208 6.23 38.54 21.41
CA ARG A 208 6.88 39.27 20.31
C ARG A 208 5.88 40.20 19.67
N PHE A 209 6.22 41.49 19.63
CA PHE A 209 5.47 42.45 18.84
C PHE A 209 5.74 42.18 17.35
N ARG A 210 4.67 42.03 16.58
CA ARG A 210 4.71 41.94 15.12
C ARG A 210 3.98 43.12 14.54
N LEU A 211 4.54 43.67 13.47
CA LEU A 211 3.90 44.75 12.70
C LEU A 211 2.99 44.22 11.60
N THR A 212 3.10 42.94 11.25
CA THR A 212 2.38 42.33 10.13
C THR A 212 1.89 40.94 10.47
N ARG A 213 0.75 40.56 9.88
CA ARG A 213 0.20 39.20 9.91
C ARG A 213 0.25 38.60 8.51
N CYS A 214 0.68 37.35 8.40
CA CYS A 214 0.82 36.64 7.12
C CYS A 214 -0.13 35.44 7.10
N MET A 215 -0.95 35.31 6.05
CA MET A 215 -1.72 34.09 5.79
C MET A 215 -0.98 33.23 4.77
N VAL A 216 -0.98 31.91 4.97
CA VAL A 216 -0.38 30.97 4.02
C VAL A 216 -1.08 31.10 2.67
N GLY A 217 -0.33 31.45 1.62
CA GLY A 217 -0.86 31.66 0.26
C GLY A 217 -1.22 33.12 -0.10
N VAL A 218 -1.03 34.09 0.81
CA VAL A 218 -1.32 35.53 0.57
C VAL A 218 -0.18 36.41 1.06
N THR A 219 -0.10 37.66 0.60
CA THR A 219 0.86 38.67 1.09
C THR A 219 0.55 39.10 2.52
N CYS A 220 1.59 39.32 3.33
CA CYS A 220 1.44 39.84 4.69
C CYS A 220 0.82 41.25 4.69
N PHE A 221 -0.07 41.54 5.62
CA PHE A 221 -0.71 42.85 5.77
C PHE A 221 -0.32 43.53 7.11
N PRO A 222 -0.33 44.87 7.19
CA PRO A 222 -0.05 45.60 8.42
C PRO A 222 -1.12 45.31 9.48
N ASP A 223 -0.70 44.68 10.57
CA ASP A 223 -1.55 44.32 11.70
C ASP A 223 -0.66 44.31 12.95
N PRO A 224 -0.49 45.45 13.64
CA PRO A 224 0.34 45.53 14.82
C PRO A 224 -0.31 44.75 15.98
N HIS A 225 0.27 43.61 16.32
CA HIS A 225 -0.22 42.73 17.39
C HIS A 225 0.93 42.11 18.18
N ILE A 226 0.59 41.55 19.34
CA ILE A 226 1.53 40.77 20.15
C ILE A 226 1.27 39.29 19.88
N GLU A 227 2.26 38.62 19.28
CA GLU A 227 2.30 37.17 19.20
C GLU A 227 2.78 36.58 20.53
N TYR A 228 2.09 35.56 21.00
CA TYR A 228 2.44 34.78 22.17
C TYR A 228 2.94 33.42 21.70
N ASN A 229 4.18 33.07 22.06
CA ASN A 229 4.71 31.72 21.85
C ASN A 229 4.90 31.04 23.19
N SER A 230 4.23 29.91 23.39
CA SER A 230 4.36 29.07 24.58
C SER A 230 5.27 27.88 24.27
N ASP A 231 6.39 27.79 24.98
CA ASP A 231 7.27 26.62 24.97
C ASP A 231 7.08 25.83 26.27
N SER A 232 6.58 24.61 26.18
CA SER A 232 6.40 23.71 27.33
C SER A 232 7.44 22.59 27.31
N VAL A 233 8.08 22.35 28.45
CA VAL A 233 8.97 21.21 28.67
C VAL A 233 8.51 20.39 29.86
N GLU A 234 8.79 19.10 29.85
CA GLU A 234 8.50 18.22 30.98
C GLU A 234 9.25 18.69 32.24
N HIS A 235 8.56 18.68 33.37
CA HIS A 235 9.08 19.09 34.66
C HIS A 235 8.38 18.36 35.79
N ALA A 236 9.09 17.58 36.60
CA ALA A 236 8.52 16.97 37.80
C ALA A 236 8.98 17.69 39.06
N ASP A 237 8.05 18.12 39.91
CA ASP A 237 8.37 18.70 41.23
C ASP A 237 9.04 17.66 42.14
N ALA A 238 10.25 17.96 42.60
CA ALA A 238 11.04 17.03 43.39
C ALA A 238 10.44 16.75 44.79
N ALA A 239 9.63 17.66 45.34
CA ALA A 239 8.94 17.42 46.61
C ALA A 239 7.77 16.45 46.42
N LEU A 240 6.94 16.69 45.40
CA LEU A 240 5.87 15.76 45.00
C LEU A 240 6.42 14.37 44.70
N ALA A 241 7.49 14.27 43.91
CA ALA A 241 8.13 12.99 43.57
C ALA A 241 8.57 12.21 44.82
N ARG A 242 9.30 12.86 45.75
CA ARG A 242 9.75 12.22 47.00
C ARG A 242 8.60 11.75 47.89
N TYR A 243 7.53 12.53 47.96
CA TYR A 243 6.35 12.14 48.71
C TYR A 243 5.67 10.92 48.09
N LEU A 244 5.50 10.90 46.76
CA LEU A 244 4.90 9.79 46.04
C LEU A 244 5.75 8.51 46.09
N ASP A 245 7.09 8.63 46.04
CA ASP A 245 8.00 7.50 46.28
C ASP A 245 7.80 6.92 47.70
N GLY A 246 7.69 7.78 48.72
CA GLY A 246 7.44 7.36 50.10
C GLY A 246 6.05 6.75 50.30
N LEU A 247 5.03 7.30 49.64
CA LEU A 247 3.68 6.74 49.60
C LEU A 247 3.68 5.35 48.98
N ALA A 248 4.32 5.21 47.81
CA ALA A 248 4.46 3.94 47.10
C ALA A 248 5.15 2.89 47.96
N GLN A 249 6.22 3.24 48.68
CA GLN A 249 6.88 2.31 49.60
C GLN A 249 5.97 1.91 50.77
N ARG A 250 5.31 2.88 51.42
CA ARG A 250 4.44 2.64 52.58
C ARG A 250 3.23 1.80 52.25
N LEU A 251 2.61 2.05 51.10
CA LEU A 251 1.44 1.32 50.62
C LEU A 251 1.81 0.09 49.78
N ARG A 252 3.10 -0.25 49.73
CA ARG A 252 3.64 -1.43 49.02
C ARG A 252 3.20 -1.50 47.56
N ALA A 253 3.46 -0.44 46.81
CA ALA A 253 3.30 -0.42 45.37
C ALA A 253 4.01 -1.62 44.74
N LEU A 254 3.43 -2.12 43.64
CA LEU A 254 4.01 -3.23 42.89
C LEU A 254 5.43 -2.87 42.43
N PRO A 255 6.36 -3.84 42.42
CA PRO A 255 7.65 -3.67 41.77
C PRO A 255 7.47 -3.23 40.31
N GLU A 256 8.41 -2.44 39.82
CA GLU A 256 8.35 -1.83 38.48
C GLU A 256 8.06 -2.85 37.37
N ASN A 257 8.80 -3.96 37.32
CA ASN A 257 8.57 -5.00 36.33
C ASN A 257 7.15 -5.60 36.39
N ASP A 258 6.59 -5.77 37.59
CA ASP A 258 5.25 -6.32 37.77
C ASP A 258 4.19 -5.29 37.34
N ALA A 259 4.44 -4.01 37.62
CA ALA A 259 3.59 -2.91 37.19
C ALA A 259 3.61 -2.74 35.66
N ASP A 260 4.79 -2.77 35.05
CA ASP A 260 4.96 -2.71 33.60
C ASP A 260 4.32 -3.91 32.91
N HIS A 261 4.45 -5.12 33.47
CA HIS A 261 3.75 -6.31 32.96
C HIS A 261 2.22 -6.14 32.97
N LEU A 262 1.65 -5.53 34.01
CA LEU A 262 0.21 -5.23 34.06
C LEU A 262 -0.19 -4.15 33.05
N MET A 263 0.66 -3.14 32.86
CA MET A 263 0.47 -2.05 31.90
C MET A 263 0.91 -2.39 30.48
N GLN A 264 1.31 -3.64 30.18
CA GLN A 264 1.80 -3.98 28.84
C GLN A 264 0.75 -3.71 27.75
N ALA A 265 -0.55 -3.90 28.02
CA ALA A 265 -1.61 -3.51 27.08
C ALA A 265 -1.57 -2.01 26.72
N TYR A 266 -1.31 -1.15 27.71
CA TYR A 266 -1.13 0.28 27.49
C TYR A 266 0.03 0.56 26.54
N PHE A 267 1.19 -0.07 26.81
CA PHE A 267 2.40 0.15 26.02
C PHE A 267 2.24 -0.36 24.59
N ASP A 268 1.60 -1.52 24.42
CA ASP A 268 1.29 -2.08 23.11
C ASP A 268 0.34 -1.16 22.33
N ALA A 269 -0.69 -0.63 22.98
CA ALA A 269 -1.63 0.33 22.39
C ALA A 269 -0.93 1.58 21.88
N TYR A 270 -0.02 2.12 22.69
CA TYR A 270 0.73 3.32 22.37
C TYR A 270 1.82 3.09 21.31
N ALA A 271 2.36 1.87 21.23
CA ALA A 271 3.36 1.50 20.23
C ALA A 271 2.78 1.24 18.82
N ARG A 272 1.46 1.06 18.70
CA ARG A 272 0.79 0.91 17.39
C ARG A 272 0.95 2.17 16.54
N GLY A 273 1.45 1.96 15.33
CA GLY A 273 2.11 2.97 14.50
C GLY A 273 3.53 2.55 14.08
N ARG A 274 4.08 1.51 14.73
CA ARG A 274 5.29 0.81 14.27
C ARG A 274 5.01 -0.67 14.11
N ALA A 275 4.30 -1.03 13.05
CA ALA A 275 4.61 -2.31 12.45
C ALA A 275 6.06 -2.20 11.95
N THR A 276 7.03 -2.64 12.77
CA THR A 276 8.29 -3.12 12.23
C THR A 276 7.91 -4.24 11.29
N ALA A 277 8.09 -3.99 10.00
CA ALA A 277 8.09 -5.05 9.01
C ALA A 277 8.87 -6.24 9.60
N PRO A 278 8.36 -7.48 9.50
CA PRO A 278 9.17 -8.61 9.88
C PRO A 278 10.52 -8.48 9.16
N ASN A 279 11.61 -8.66 9.90
CA ASN A 279 12.93 -8.83 9.33
C ASN A 279 12.88 -10.08 8.44
N ALA A 280 12.45 -9.89 7.20
CA ALA A 280 12.77 -10.81 6.14
C ALA A 280 14.29 -10.72 5.95
N PRO A 281 15.01 -11.85 5.84
CA PRO A 281 16.41 -11.80 5.48
C PRO A 281 16.56 -10.98 4.19
N ALA A 282 17.49 -10.04 4.18
CA ALA A 282 17.83 -9.29 2.97
C ALA A 282 18.15 -10.31 1.86
N PRO A 283 17.42 -10.31 0.74
CA PRO A 283 17.73 -11.22 -0.36
C PRO A 283 19.11 -10.87 -0.92
N ALA A 284 19.89 -11.89 -1.25
CA ALA A 284 21.23 -11.73 -1.77
C ALA A 284 21.20 -11.04 -3.14
N ALA A 285 21.89 -9.90 -3.24
CA ALA A 285 22.17 -9.23 -4.51
C ALA A 285 23.13 -10.09 -5.34
N ALA A 286 22.60 -10.81 -6.33
CA ALA A 286 23.41 -11.37 -7.41
C ALA A 286 23.33 -10.43 -8.60
N SER A 287 24.40 -9.69 -8.88
CA SER A 287 24.53 -8.93 -10.12
C SER A 287 25.07 -9.85 -11.22
N LEU A 288 24.41 -9.86 -12.38
CA LEU A 288 25.00 -10.42 -13.59
C LEU A 288 25.80 -9.34 -14.31
N PRO A 289 26.94 -9.70 -14.95
CA PRO A 289 27.68 -8.77 -15.78
C PRO A 289 26.79 -8.21 -16.88
N GLU A 290 27.01 -6.94 -17.21
CA GLU A 290 26.29 -6.28 -18.28
C GLU A 290 26.62 -6.95 -19.62
N THR A 291 25.58 -7.31 -20.37
CA THR A 291 25.70 -7.85 -21.72
C THR A 291 25.21 -6.81 -22.72
N ALA A 292 26.13 -6.27 -23.51
CA ALA A 292 25.77 -5.37 -24.60
C ALA A 292 24.98 -6.13 -25.66
N VAL A 293 23.86 -5.54 -26.09
CA VAL A 293 23.00 -6.09 -27.14
C VAL A 293 22.81 -5.06 -28.24
N SER A 294 22.73 -5.51 -29.48
CA SER A 294 22.45 -4.69 -30.65
C SER A 294 21.23 -5.22 -31.38
N GLY A 295 20.51 -4.32 -32.04
CA GLY A 295 19.29 -4.66 -32.75
C GLY A 295 19.40 -4.42 -34.25
N ILE A 296 18.39 -4.93 -34.95
CA ILE A 296 18.20 -4.63 -36.36
C ILE A 296 17.46 -3.29 -36.43
N ARG A 297 18.03 -2.35 -37.20
CA ARG A 297 17.41 -1.05 -37.46
C ARG A 297 16.12 -1.25 -38.24
N LEU A 298 15.05 -0.61 -37.75
CA LEU A 298 13.74 -0.62 -38.37
C LEU A 298 13.67 0.41 -39.51
N PRO A 299 12.73 0.27 -40.48
CA PRO A 299 12.65 1.18 -41.60
C PRO A 299 12.32 2.63 -41.17
N ALA A 300 12.90 3.63 -41.85
CA ALA A 300 13.05 5.00 -41.33
C ALA A 300 11.79 5.82 -41.03
N ASP A 301 10.64 5.44 -41.61
CA ASP A 301 9.38 6.14 -41.40
C ASP A 301 8.61 5.60 -40.19
N GLU A 302 9.13 5.86 -38.98
CA GLU A 302 8.48 5.50 -37.71
C GLU A 302 7.79 6.69 -37.04
N SER A 303 7.68 7.81 -37.74
CA SER A 303 7.04 9.02 -37.21
C SER A 303 5.62 8.74 -36.71
N ASP A 304 4.93 7.80 -37.36
CA ASP A 304 3.61 7.28 -37.00
C ASP A 304 3.56 6.35 -35.77
N LEU A 305 4.70 5.96 -35.19
CA LEU A 305 4.78 5.28 -33.89
C LEU A 305 5.24 6.22 -32.77
N ARG A 306 5.69 7.44 -33.10
CA ARG A 306 6.43 8.33 -32.19
C ARG A 306 5.57 9.29 -31.37
N ARG A 307 4.29 9.51 -31.69
CA ARG A 307 3.71 10.82 -31.37
C ARG A 307 3.64 11.13 -29.88
N TYR A 308 3.31 10.21 -28.96
CA TYR A 308 3.55 10.38 -27.52
C TYR A 308 3.65 9.02 -26.82
N ASP A 309 4.59 8.93 -25.87
CA ASP A 309 4.82 7.78 -24.97
C ASP A 309 3.66 7.65 -23.97
N ASN A 310 2.49 7.24 -24.47
CA ASN A 310 1.28 7.10 -23.67
C ASN A 310 1.03 5.63 -23.28
N ASP A 311 0.15 5.47 -22.30
CA ASP A 311 -0.35 4.20 -21.75
C ASP A 311 -1.00 3.27 -22.79
N GLY A 312 -1.30 3.75 -24.00
CA GLY A 312 -1.91 2.97 -25.09
C GLY A 312 -0.94 2.19 -25.97
N TRP A 313 0.37 2.46 -25.92
CA TRP A 313 1.36 1.81 -26.80
C TRP A 313 1.58 0.34 -26.43
N ARG A 314 1.66 -0.57 -27.42
CA ARG A 314 1.86 -2.03 -27.20
C ARG A 314 2.79 -2.67 -28.23
N LEU A 315 3.59 -3.66 -27.81
CA LEU A 315 4.33 -4.60 -28.68
C LEU A 315 3.83 -6.02 -28.43
N LEU A 316 3.12 -6.63 -29.37
CA LEU A 316 2.61 -7.99 -29.20
C LEU A 316 3.43 -8.95 -30.06
N ALA A 317 3.95 -10.01 -29.45
CA ALA A 317 4.41 -11.16 -30.22
C ALA A 317 3.20 -12.00 -30.64
N LEU A 318 3.21 -12.45 -31.89
CA LEU A 318 2.13 -13.19 -32.51
C LEU A 318 2.50 -14.69 -32.61
N PRO A 319 1.51 -15.60 -32.70
CA PRO A 319 1.76 -17.04 -32.79
C PRO A 319 2.60 -17.47 -33.99
N ASP A 320 2.59 -16.68 -35.07
CA ASP A 320 3.33 -16.94 -36.29
C ASP A 320 4.78 -16.41 -36.25
N GLY A 321 5.23 -15.89 -35.10
CA GLY A 321 6.56 -15.34 -34.89
C GLY A 321 6.73 -13.88 -35.35
N SER A 322 5.70 -13.28 -35.95
CA SER A 322 5.70 -11.84 -36.23
C SER A 322 5.37 -11.01 -34.99
N LEU A 323 5.58 -9.70 -35.09
CA LEU A 323 5.32 -8.75 -34.01
C LEU A 323 4.35 -7.68 -34.49
N LEU A 324 3.50 -7.21 -33.59
CA LEU A 324 2.61 -6.09 -33.83
C LEU A 324 2.97 -4.95 -32.89
N ALA A 325 3.42 -3.82 -33.43
CA ALA A 325 3.67 -2.61 -32.67
C ALA A 325 2.55 -1.62 -32.93
N SER A 326 1.98 -1.07 -31.86
CA SER A 326 0.92 -0.08 -31.95
C SER A 326 1.23 1.16 -31.13
N GLY A 327 1.15 2.31 -31.79
CA GLY A 327 1.23 3.65 -31.21
C GLY A 327 0.12 4.53 -31.82
N THR A 328 0.49 5.55 -32.61
CA THR A 328 -0.48 6.31 -33.43
C THR A 328 -0.92 5.58 -34.70
N ALA A 329 -0.19 4.56 -35.11
CA ALA A 329 -0.57 3.58 -36.11
C ALA A 329 -0.19 2.16 -35.63
N THR A 330 -0.74 1.14 -36.26
CA THR A 330 -0.39 -0.26 -36.02
C THR A 330 0.44 -0.81 -37.19
N GLN A 331 1.63 -1.30 -36.89
CA GLN A 331 2.56 -1.89 -37.85
C GLN A 331 2.88 -3.33 -37.45
N ARG A 332 3.05 -4.20 -38.45
CA ARG A 332 3.52 -5.56 -38.26
C ARG A 332 4.97 -5.68 -38.67
N PHE A 333 5.79 -6.24 -37.81
CA PHE A 333 7.18 -6.55 -38.08
C PHE A 333 7.34 -8.06 -38.28
N VAL A 334 7.92 -8.47 -39.40
CA VAL A 334 8.14 -9.87 -39.77
C VAL A 334 9.64 -10.15 -39.73
N PRO A 335 10.14 -10.84 -38.68
CA PRO A 335 11.54 -11.23 -38.61
C PRO A 335 11.89 -12.27 -39.67
N ARG A 336 12.97 -12.05 -40.41
CA ARG A 336 13.56 -13.05 -41.30
C ARG A 336 14.70 -13.76 -40.58
N MET A 337 14.60 -15.08 -40.57
CA MET A 337 15.59 -15.95 -39.91
C MET A 337 16.68 -16.34 -40.91
N ALA A 338 17.92 -16.48 -40.43
CA ALA A 338 18.99 -17.08 -41.21
C ALA A 338 18.56 -18.47 -41.74
N ALA A 339 19.06 -18.85 -42.92
CA ALA A 339 18.88 -20.20 -43.44
C ALA A 339 19.41 -21.21 -42.40
N ALA A 340 18.66 -22.29 -42.18
CA ALA A 340 19.00 -23.27 -41.15
C ALA A 340 20.37 -23.89 -41.46
N ASP A 341 21.36 -23.60 -40.63
CA ASP A 341 22.60 -24.37 -40.60
C ASP A 341 22.29 -25.70 -39.90
N ALA A 342 22.61 -26.82 -40.55
CA ALA A 342 22.39 -28.16 -40.02
C ALA A 342 23.23 -28.45 -38.75
N ALA A 343 24.24 -27.62 -38.46
CA ALA A 343 25.07 -27.69 -37.25
C ALA A 343 24.63 -26.72 -36.14
N ALA A 344 23.70 -25.79 -36.40
CA ALA A 344 23.23 -24.84 -35.41
C ALA A 344 22.24 -25.48 -34.42
N ARG A 345 22.29 -25.08 -33.14
CA ARG A 345 21.34 -25.58 -32.14
C ARG A 345 19.92 -25.13 -32.50
N PRO A 346 18.87 -25.90 -32.18
CA PRO A 346 17.49 -25.44 -32.29
C PRO A 346 17.29 -24.21 -31.37
N GLY A 347 17.34 -23.00 -31.95
CA GLY A 347 17.33 -21.74 -31.20
C GLY A 347 18.33 -20.70 -31.75
N ASP A 348 19.45 -21.16 -32.33
CA ASP A 348 20.54 -20.31 -32.88
C ASP A 348 20.21 -19.63 -34.22
N LYS A 349 18.93 -19.58 -34.61
CA LYS A 349 18.55 -18.89 -35.85
C LYS A 349 18.57 -17.39 -35.59
N ALA A 350 19.73 -16.78 -35.85
CA ALA A 350 19.89 -15.34 -35.82
C ALA A 350 18.88 -14.68 -36.76
N VAL A 351 18.22 -13.63 -36.28
CA VAL A 351 17.39 -12.77 -37.12
C VAL A 351 18.34 -11.96 -38.00
N THR A 352 18.18 -12.03 -39.32
CA THR A 352 19.08 -11.35 -40.27
C THR A 352 18.48 -10.06 -40.82
N ALA A 353 17.15 -9.96 -40.84
CA ALA A 353 16.43 -8.78 -41.30
C ALA A 353 15.05 -8.70 -40.66
N ILE A 354 14.44 -7.51 -40.68
CA ILE A 354 13.06 -7.28 -40.26
C ILE A 354 12.34 -6.57 -41.39
N GLU A 355 11.21 -7.14 -41.81
CA GLU A 355 10.31 -6.51 -42.76
C GLU A 355 9.16 -5.83 -42.04
N ARG A 356 8.67 -4.74 -42.61
CA ARG A 356 7.54 -4.00 -42.08
C ARG A 356 6.36 -4.14 -43.04
N GLU A 357 5.23 -4.55 -42.49
CA GLU A 357 3.95 -4.67 -43.19
C GLU A 357 2.91 -3.81 -42.48
N ALA A 358 2.20 -2.97 -43.24
CA ALA A 358 1.04 -2.27 -42.70
C ALA A 358 -0.09 -3.28 -42.45
N THR A 359 -0.74 -3.20 -41.29
CA THR A 359 -1.90 -4.05 -40.99
C THR A 359 -3.16 -3.30 -41.36
N ALA A 360 -3.78 -3.68 -42.48
CA ALA A 360 -4.96 -2.98 -42.99
C ALA A 360 -6.13 -3.04 -41.99
N GLY A 361 -6.84 -1.92 -41.85
CA GLY A 361 -8.05 -1.82 -41.02
C GLY A 361 -7.81 -1.54 -39.54
N PHE A 362 -6.57 -1.41 -39.07
CA PHE A 362 -6.32 -1.00 -37.68
C PHE A 362 -6.45 0.52 -37.47
N GLY A 363 -6.18 1.37 -38.48
CA GLY A 363 -6.38 2.82 -38.38
C GLY A 363 -5.76 3.42 -37.10
N LEU A 364 -6.58 4.12 -36.30
CA LEU A 364 -6.22 4.71 -34.99
C LEU A 364 -6.43 3.74 -33.80
N ALA A 365 -6.22 2.45 -34.01
CA ALA A 365 -6.33 1.44 -32.97
C ALA A 365 -5.29 1.64 -31.85
N HIS A 366 -5.73 1.43 -30.60
CA HIS A 366 -4.90 1.49 -29.40
C HIS A 366 -5.27 0.38 -28.42
N ALA A 367 -4.44 0.22 -27.39
CA ALA A 367 -4.61 -0.76 -26.32
C ALA A 367 -4.89 -2.16 -26.90
N LEU A 368 -3.92 -2.77 -27.55
CA LEU A 368 -4.11 -4.08 -28.19
C LEU A 368 -3.95 -5.20 -27.17
N LYS A 369 -4.76 -6.25 -27.32
CA LYS A 369 -4.62 -7.53 -26.59
C LYS A 369 -4.75 -8.70 -27.57
N ILE A 370 -4.17 -9.83 -27.22
CA ILE A 370 -4.25 -11.05 -28.02
C ILE A 370 -4.89 -12.18 -27.22
N GLY A 371 -5.83 -12.87 -27.84
CA GLY A 371 -6.49 -14.04 -27.28
C GLY A 371 -5.68 -15.32 -27.51
N ALA A 372 -6.03 -16.37 -26.77
CA ALA A 372 -5.42 -17.70 -26.85
C ALA A 372 -5.54 -18.34 -28.24
N ASP A 373 -6.52 -17.91 -29.01
CA ASP A 373 -6.79 -18.31 -30.39
C ASP A 373 -5.98 -17.50 -31.43
N GLY A 374 -5.06 -16.66 -30.97
CA GLY A 374 -4.25 -15.76 -31.81
C GLY A 374 -5.02 -14.56 -32.36
N GLN A 375 -6.28 -14.34 -31.95
CA GLN A 375 -7.03 -13.16 -32.35
C GLN A 375 -6.54 -11.91 -31.61
N VAL A 376 -6.11 -10.92 -32.37
CA VAL A 376 -5.78 -9.60 -31.87
C VAL A 376 -7.05 -8.77 -31.81
N TRP A 377 -7.29 -8.18 -30.64
CA TRP A 377 -8.35 -7.24 -30.38
C TRP A 377 -7.76 -5.86 -30.09
N ALA A 378 -8.44 -4.82 -30.55
CA ALA A 378 -8.07 -3.44 -30.28
C ALA A 378 -9.30 -2.55 -30.09
N LEU A 379 -9.12 -1.48 -29.34
CA LEU A 379 -10.06 -0.36 -29.32
C LEU A 379 -9.68 0.61 -30.43
N GLY A 380 -10.64 1.01 -31.25
CA GLY A 380 -10.41 1.91 -32.37
C GLY A 380 -11.53 2.92 -32.56
N PHE A 381 -11.44 3.68 -33.65
CA PHE A 381 -12.42 4.67 -34.06
C PHE A 381 -12.89 4.39 -35.48
N ARG A 382 -14.17 4.63 -35.76
CA ARG A 382 -14.74 4.66 -37.11
C ARG A 382 -14.49 6.03 -37.75
N ASP A 383 -14.76 6.14 -39.05
CA ASP A 383 -14.57 7.39 -39.82
C ASP A 383 -15.39 8.57 -39.29
N ASP A 384 -16.52 8.29 -38.62
CA ASP A 384 -17.37 9.28 -37.96
C ASP A 384 -16.89 9.67 -36.54
N GLY A 385 -15.75 9.14 -36.09
CA GLY A 385 -15.18 9.37 -34.77
C GLY A 385 -15.79 8.52 -33.65
N SER A 386 -16.79 7.68 -33.94
CA SER A 386 -17.37 6.77 -32.95
C SER A 386 -16.42 5.62 -32.61
N ARG A 387 -16.47 5.14 -31.36
CA ARG A 387 -15.62 4.05 -30.90
C ARG A 387 -16.07 2.70 -31.46
N THR A 388 -15.11 1.84 -31.80
CA THR A 388 -15.33 0.48 -32.29
C THR A 388 -14.36 -0.49 -31.65
N LEU A 389 -14.73 -1.77 -31.60
CA LEU A 389 -13.76 -2.85 -31.43
C LEU A 389 -13.27 -3.32 -32.80
N LEU A 390 -11.99 -3.66 -32.88
CA LEU A 390 -11.37 -4.21 -34.07
C LEU A 390 -10.83 -5.59 -33.73
N ALA A 391 -11.08 -6.56 -34.62
CA ALA A 391 -10.61 -7.92 -34.50
C ALA A 391 -9.81 -8.32 -35.73
N TRP A 392 -8.62 -8.89 -35.55
CA TRP A 392 -7.77 -9.31 -36.65
C TRP A 392 -6.94 -10.53 -36.27
N ARG A 393 -6.56 -11.33 -37.26
CA ARG A 393 -5.61 -12.43 -37.11
C ARG A 393 -4.54 -12.38 -38.19
N PRO A 394 -3.33 -12.87 -37.91
CA PRO A 394 -2.31 -13.05 -38.93
C PRO A 394 -2.84 -13.80 -40.15
N GLY A 395 -2.54 -13.29 -41.35
CA GLY A 395 -3.04 -13.82 -42.62
C GLY A 395 -4.40 -13.25 -43.08
N GLN A 396 -5.11 -12.49 -42.24
CA GLN A 396 -6.32 -11.78 -42.69
C GLN A 396 -5.98 -10.51 -43.46
N ARG A 397 -6.74 -10.25 -44.53
CA ARG A 397 -6.56 -9.07 -45.39
C ARG A 397 -6.83 -7.74 -44.70
N GLY A 398 -7.61 -7.72 -43.62
CA GLY A 398 -7.88 -6.52 -42.84
C GLY A 398 -8.66 -6.82 -41.56
N ALA A 399 -8.68 -5.88 -40.63
CA ALA A 399 -9.42 -6.00 -39.37
C ALA A 399 -10.94 -5.93 -39.58
N VAL A 400 -11.68 -6.70 -38.79
CA VAL A 400 -13.13 -6.70 -38.72
C VAL A 400 -13.58 -5.72 -37.64
N SER A 401 -14.46 -4.78 -37.99
CA SER A 401 -15.04 -3.83 -37.04
C SER A 401 -16.30 -4.40 -36.39
N HIS A 402 -16.33 -4.34 -35.06
CA HIS A 402 -17.48 -4.67 -34.22
C HIS A 402 -17.99 -3.38 -33.57
N ALA A 403 -19.24 -3.01 -33.85
CA ALA A 403 -19.89 -1.90 -33.19
C ALA A 403 -19.97 -2.15 -31.68
N LEU A 404 -19.71 -1.11 -30.90
CA LEU A 404 -19.99 -1.13 -29.47
C LEU A 404 -21.51 -1.25 -29.24
N SER A 405 -21.90 -1.83 -28.12
CA SER A 405 -23.30 -1.83 -27.66
C SER A 405 -23.88 -0.40 -27.73
N PRO A 406 -25.08 -0.19 -28.32
CA PRO A 406 -25.73 1.13 -28.34
C PRO A 406 -26.03 1.70 -26.95
N ARG A 407 -26.00 0.84 -25.92
CA ARG A 407 -26.18 1.22 -24.51
C ARG A 407 -24.89 1.63 -23.82
N LEU A 408 -23.73 1.40 -24.45
CA LEU A 408 -22.46 1.94 -23.94
C LEU A 408 -22.54 3.46 -24.08
N PRO A 409 -22.55 4.21 -22.97
CA PRO A 409 -22.51 5.67 -23.04
C PRO A 409 -21.19 6.11 -23.68
N GLU A 410 -21.12 7.33 -24.21
CA GLU A 410 -19.87 7.95 -24.72
C GLU A 410 -18.78 8.13 -23.64
N ARG A 411 -19.01 7.65 -22.40
CA ARG A 411 -18.08 7.68 -21.27
C ARG A 411 -16.80 6.91 -21.57
N GLN A 412 -15.75 7.22 -20.81
CA GLN A 412 -14.48 6.52 -20.86
C GLN A 412 -14.65 5.05 -20.44
N ILE A 413 -13.96 4.15 -21.15
CA ILE A 413 -13.82 2.74 -20.73
C ILE A 413 -12.76 2.74 -19.65
N ASP A 414 -13.11 2.29 -18.44
CA ASP A 414 -12.18 2.31 -17.30
C ASP A 414 -11.14 1.19 -17.42
N ASP A 415 -11.59 0.01 -17.83
CA ASP A 415 -10.74 -1.15 -18.09
C ASP A 415 -11.39 -2.08 -19.13
N TRP A 416 -10.60 -2.94 -19.76
CA TRP A 416 -11.09 -3.95 -20.68
C TRP A 416 -10.20 -5.20 -20.66
N THR A 417 -10.77 -6.37 -20.92
CA THR A 417 -10.04 -7.65 -20.88
C THR A 417 -10.58 -8.65 -21.90
N LEU A 418 -9.89 -9.77 -22.08
CA LEU A 418 -10.30 -10.87 -22.95
C LEU A 418 -10.75 -12.05 -22.07
N PRO A 419 -12.07 -12.30 -21.92
CA PRO A 419 -12.55 -13.36 -21.07
C PRO A 419 -12.02 -14.72 -21.49
N ALA A 420 -11.89 -15.62 -20.52
CA ALA A 420 -11.51 -17.00 -20.74
C ALA A 420 -12.37 -17.71 -21.83
N ALA A 421 -13.67 -17.41 -21.87
CA ALA A 421 -14.60 -17.95 -22.87
C ALA A 421 -14.42 -17.37 -24.30
N GLY A 422 -13.48 -16.43 -24.48
CA GLY A 422 -13.26 -15.69 -25.71
C GLY A 422 -14.13 -14.43 -25.82
N GLY A 423 -13.82 -13.61 -26.83
CA GLY A 423 -14.49 -12.33 -27.05
C GLY A 423 -13.84 -11.21 -26.24
N VAL A 424 -14.64 -10.20 -25.86
CA VAL A 424 -14.14 -8.97 -25.22
C VAL A 424 -15.02 -8.59 -24.03
N ALA A 425 -14.42 -8.14 -22.95
CA ALA A 425 -15.15 -7.52 -21.85
C ALA A 425 -14.68 -6.09 -21.62
N LEU A 426 -15.62 -5.17 -21.36
CA LEU A 426 -15.40 -3.77 -21.04
C LEU A 426 -16.00 -3.46 -19.65
N ARG A 427 -15.33 -2.63 -18.86
CA ARG A 427 -15.80 -2.13 -17.57
C ARG A 427 -16.00 -0.63 -17.60
N LEU A 428 -17.17 -0.19 -17.16
CA LEU A 428 -17.54 1.21 -16.99
C LEU A 428 -18.22 1.39 -15.63
N GLY A 429 -17.43 1.78 -14.63
CA GLY A 429 -17.78 1.78 -13.21
C GLY A 429 -18.21 0.39 -12.76
N ASP A 430 -19.49 0.32 -12.40
CA ASP A 430 -20.18 -0.89 -11.92
C ASP A 430 -20.88 -1.67 -13.04
N MET A 431 -20.80 -1.21 -14.29
CA MET A 431 -21.38 -1.90 -15.45
C MET A 431 -20.30 -2.67 -16.20
N LEU A 432 -20.54 -3.97 -16.40
CA LEU A 432 -19.68 -4.86 -17.16
C LEU A 432 -20.38 -5.27 -18.46
N TYR A 433 -19.69 -5.10 -19.57
CA TYR A 433 -20.19 -5.45 -20.90
C TYR A 433 -19.32 -6.56 -21.47
N ALA A 434 -19.89 -7.74 -21.71
CA ALA A 434 -19.18 -8.88 -22.29
C ALA A 434 -19.74 -9.18 -23.69
N MET A 435 -18.87 -9.13 -24.70
CA MET A 435 -19.15 -9.54 -26.06
C MET A 435 -18.60 -10.95 -26.29
N THR A 436 -19.46 -11.86 -26.73
CA THR A 436 -19.05 -13.20 -27.19
C THR A 436 -18.21 -13.13 -28.48
N PRO A 437 -17.45 -14.18 -28.83
CA PRO A 437 -16.75 -14.24 -30.12
C PRO A 437 -17.66 -14.04 -31.34
N GLN A 438 -18.96 -14.34 -31.23
CA GLN A 438 -19.96 -14.15 -32.28
C GLN A 438 -20.49 -12.70 -32.35
N GLY A 439 -19.96 -11.77 -31.55
CA GLY A 439 -20.35 -10.36 -31.55
C GLY A 439 -21.62 -10.04 -30.75
N ARG A 440 -22.13 -10.99 -29.94
CA ARG A 440 -23.31 -10.75 -29.09
C ARG A 440 -22.91 -10.16 -27.75
N TRP A 441 -23.50 -9.02 -27.39
CA TRP A 441 -23.28 -8.31 -26.14
C TRP A 441 -24.19 -8.81 -25.01
N ARG A 442 -23.65 -8.88 -23.81
CA ARG A 442 -24.34 -9.07 -22.53
C ARG A 442 -23.90 -7.97 -21.57
N GLU A 443 -24.85 -7.50 -20.78
CA GLU A 443 -24.66 -6.47 -19.77
C GLU A 443 -24.85 -7.10 -18.39
N GLN A 444 -24.00 -6.72 -17.44
CA GLN A 444 -24.04 -7.16 -16.05
C GLN A 444 -23.74 -5.97 -15.13
N HIS A 445 -24.25 -6.05 -13.90
CA HIS A 445 -24.01 -5.05 -12.87
C HIS A 445 -23.20 -5.66 -11.72
N TRP A 446 -22.08 -5.02 -11.39
CA TRP A 446 -21.22 -5.32 -10.25
C TRP A 446 -21.60 -4.42 -9.08
N ASP A 447 -21.95 -5.00 -7.93
CA ASP A 447 -22.33 -4.21 -6.75
C ASP A 447 -21.08 -3.80 -5.95
N ALA A 448 -20.39 -2.74 -6.40
CA ALA A 448 -19.22 -2.21 -5.70
C ALA A 448 -19.56 -1.65 -4.32
N SER A 449 -20.81 -1.22 -4.10
CA SER A 449 -21.24 -0.75 -2.78
C SER A 449 -21.27 -1.89 -1.78
N LEU A 450 -21.88 -3.02 -2.14
CA LEU A 450 -21.91 -4.20 -1.28
C LEU A 450 -20.51 -4.78 -1.03
N ARG A 451 -19.60 -4.70 -2.02
CA ARG A 451 -18.18 -5.04 -1.79
C ARG A 451 -17.55 -4.13 -0.74
N ARG A 452 -17.78 -2.81 -0.82
CA ARG A 452 -17.29 -1.86 0.18
C ARG A 452 -17.88 -2.14 1.56
N ASP A 453 -19.20 -2.36 1.66
CA ASP A 453 -19.83 -2.70 2.95
C ASP A 453 -19.18 -3.94 3.60
N ALA A 454 -18.91 -4.99 2.82
CA ALA A 454 -18.21 -6.18 3.31
C ALA A 454 -16.77 -5.86 3.74
N SER A 455 -16.05 -5.06 2.96
CA SER A 455 -14.70 -4.62 3.28
C SER A 455 -14.66 -3.78 4.56
N ASP A 456 -15.63 -2.90 4.78
CA ASP A 456 -15.72 -2.02 5.94
C ASP A 456 -15.91 -2.81 7.24
N THR A 457 -16.56 -3.98 7.21
CA THR A 457 -16.63 -4.88 8.38
C THR A 457 -15.25 -5.30 8.91
N LEU A 458 -14.21 -5.22 8.07
CA LEU A 458 -12.84 -5.61 8.42
C LEU A 458 -12.01 -4.44 8.94
N GLU A 459 -12.56 -3.22 9.10
CA GLU A 459 -11.81 -2.00 9.46
C GLU A 459 -10.82 -2.20 10.61
N GLN A 460 -11.22 -2.92 11.65
CA GLN A 460 -10.39 -3.18 12.82
C GLN A 460 -9.55 -4.47 12.70
N ALA A 461 -9.80 -5.29 11.67
CA ALA A 461 -9.21 -6.62 11.50
C ALA A 461 -8.05 -6.66 10.49
N LEU A 462 -8.15 -5.91 9.39
CA LEU A 462 -7.18 -5.95 8.29
C LEU A 462 -6.89 -4.53 7.76
N PRO A 463 -5.66 -4.19 7.35
CA PRO A 463 -5.36 -2.89 6.76
C PRO A 463 -6.03 -2.70 5.38
N TRP A 464 -6.27 -1.45 4.99
CA TRP A 464 -6.71 -1.11 3.63
C TRP A 464 -5.53 -1.14 2.63
N VAL A 465 -5.74 -1.75 1.48
CA VAL A 465 -4.75 -2.07 0.44
C VAL A 465 -5.28 -1.66 -0.94
N PRO A 466 -5.21 -0.37 -1.30
CA PRO A 466 -5.76 0.09 -2.58
C PRO A 466 -4.88 -0.36 -3.75
N SER A 467 -5.51 -0.92 -4.78
CA SER A 467 -4.93 -1.03 -6.13
C SER A 467 -6.03 -0.99 -7.18
N ASP A 468 -5.99 0.03 -8.04
CA ASP A 468 -7.07 0.30 -9.00
C ASP A 468 -6.99 -0.60 -10.25
N ALA A 469 -5.84 -1.23 -10.52
CA ALA A 469 -5.69 -2.15 -11.65
C ALA A 469 -4.52 -3.12 -11.44
N ILE A 470 -4.82 -4.42 -11.28
CA ILE A 470 -3.81 -5.48 -11.27
C ILE A 470 -3.85 -6.22 -12.60
N ALA A 471 -2.79 -6.15 -13.39
CA ALA A 471 -2.74 -6.82 -14.69
C ALA A 471 -2.19 -8.25 -14.55
N PHE A 472 -3.10 -9.23 -14.46
CA PHE A 472 -2.77 -10.66 -14.55
C PHE A 472 -2.99 -11.26 -15.93
N GLY A 473 -3.73 -10.59 -16.82
CA GLY A 473 -3.98 -11.07 -18.18
C GLY A 473 -4.78 -12.38 -18.27
N ASP A 474 -5.58 -12.70 -17.25
CA ASP A 474 -6.32 -13.96 -17.12
C ASP A 474 -7.81 -13.86 -17.50
N GLY A 475 -8.23 -12.70 -18.00
CA GLY A 475 -9.60 -12.44 -18.43
C GLY A 475 -10.55 -11.97 -17.33
N LEU A 476 -10.06 -11.72 -16.11
CA LEU A 476 -10.83 -11.11 -15.03
C LEU A 476 -10.54 -9.60 -14.93
N PHE A 477 -11.47 -8.86 -14.32
CA PHE A 477 -11.23 -7.48 -13.88
C PHE A 477 -10.73 -7.51 -12.43
N TRP A 478 -9.45 -7.23 -12.23
CA TRP A 478 -8.83 -7.27 -10.91
C TRP A 478 -8.80 -5.90 -10.25
N ALA A 479 -9.12 -5.87 -8.96
CA ALA A 479 -8.99 -4.74 -8.08
C ALA A 479 -8.48 -5.20 -6.71
N ALA A 480 -8.09 -4.27 -5.84
CA ALA A 480 -7.76 -4.58 -4.46
C ALA A 480 -8.43 -3.61 -3.47
N ASP A 481 -8.88 -4.16 -2.34
CA ASP A 481 -9.33 -3.44 -1.16
C ASP A 481 -8.60 -3.90 0.11
N ARG A 482 -9.09 -4.81 0.95
CA ARG A 482 -8.26 -5.44 2.00
C ARG A 482 -7.36 -6.52 1.42
N ASP A 483 -7.88 -7.15 0.36
CA ASP A 483 -7.27 -8.23 -0.41
C ASP A 483 -7.46 -7.92 -1.90
N GLY A 484 -6.78 -8.65 -2.79
CA GLY A 484 -7.05 -8.56 -4.22
C GLY A 484 -8.21 -9.47 -4.62
N TYR A 485 -9.05 -9.04 -5.55
CA TYR A 485 -10.18 -9.82 -6.07
C TYR A 485 -10.36 -9.62 -7.57
N GLY A 486 -10.70 -10.71 -8.25
CA GLY A 486 -10.92 -10.77 -9.69
C GLY A 486 -12.40 -10.99 -10.00
N ILE A 487 -13.01 -10.03 -10.69
CA ILE A 487 -14.41 -10.05 -11.10
C ILE A 487 -14.51 -10.74 -12.46
N ASP A 488 -15.34 -11.79 -12.56
CA ASP A 488 -15.67 -12.40 -13.84
C ASP A 488 -16.67 -11.50 -14.61
N PRO A 489 -16.29 -10.97 -15.79
CA PRO A 489 -17.15 -10.09 -16.56
C PRO A 489 -18.44 -10.74 -17.04
N ALA A 490 -18.50 -12.07 -17.17
CA ALA A 490 -19.69 -12.77 -17.65
C ALA A 490 -20.78 -12.89 -16.57
N THR A 491 -20.37 -12.96 -15.30
CA THR A 491 -21.25 -13.20 -14.15
C THR A 491 -21.37 -12.02 -13.21
N ALA A 492 -20.46 -11.04 -13.29
CA ALA A 492 -20.28 -9.96 -12.32
C ALA A 492 -20.16 -10.47 -10.87
N ARG A 493 -19.43 -11.58 -10.71
CA ARG A 493 -19.12 -12.18 -9.41
C ARG A 493 -17.62 -12.27 -9.22
N VAL A 494 -17.16 -12.28 -7.97
CA VAL A 494 -15.77 -12.60 -7.66
C VAL A 494 -15.53 -14.05 -8.01
N ALA A 495 -14.61 -14.27 -8.96
CA ALA A 495 -14.19 -15.59 -9.40
C ALA A 495 -12.88 -16.03 -8.75
N ALA A 496 -12.13 -15.07 -8.21
CA ALA A 496 -10.84 -15.32 -7.58
C ALA A 496 -10.48 -14.24 -6.58
N SER A 497 -9.71 -14.62 -5.56
CA SER A 497 -9.18 -13.69 -4.56
C SER A 497 -7.73 -14.02 -4.23
N ILE A 498 -6.97 -13.01 -3.81
CA ILE A 498 -5.58 -13.12 -3.37
C ILE A 498 -5.45 -12.40 -2.04
N ARG A 499 -4.97 -13.09 -1.01
CA ARG A 499 -4.67 -12.44 0.25
C ARG A 499 -3.44 -11.59 0.06
N THR A 500 -3.46 -10.32 0.43
CA THR A 500 -2.26 -9.49 0.34
C THR A 500 -2.32 -8.31 1.29
N ALA A 501 -1.26 -8.14 2.08
CA ALA A 501 -1.06 -6.92 2.87
C ALA A 501 -0.26 -5.85 2.10
N THR A 502 0.07 -6.12 0.83
CA THR A 502 0.98 -5.27 0.05
C THR A 502 0.17 -4.34 -0.87
N PRO A 503 0.26 -3.01 -0.70
CA PRO A 503 -0.43 -2.07 -1.57
C PRO A 503 0.17 -2.06 -2.97
N LYS A 504 -0.63 -1.61 -3.96
CA LYS A 504 -0.19 -1.35 -5.34
C LYS A 504 0.41 -2.57 -6.06
N LEU A 505 -0.29 -3.70 -6.09
CA LEU A 505 0.01 -4.75 -7.06
C LEU A 505 -0.29 -4.22 -8.47
N VAL A 506 0.70 -4.31 -9.38
CA VAL A 506 0.59 -3.70 -10.72
C VAL A 506 0.52 -4.72 -11.85
N PHE A 507 1.31 -5.80 -11.76
CA PHE A 507 1.47 -6.77 -12.82
C PHE A 507 1.84 -8.13 -12.23
N GLY A 508 1.41 -9.23 -12.85
CA GLY A 508 1.68 -10.54 -12.29
C GLY A 508 1.33 -11.72 -13.18
N SER A 509 1.52 -12.91 -12.65
CA SER A 509 1.03 -14.17 -13.21
C SER A 509 0.41 -15.01 -12.10
N ARG A 510 -0.89 -15.26 -12.20
CA ARG A 510 -1.55 -16.27 -11.35
C ARG A 510 -1.01 -17.67 -11.59
N ARG A 511 -0.68 -17.99 -12.85
CA ARG A 511 -0.11 -19.30 -13.20
C ARG A 511 1.27 -19.51 -12.58
N GLY A 512 2.03 -18.43 -12.43
CA GLY A 512 3.34 -18.40 -11.79
C GLY A 512 3.29 -18.15 -10.27
N ASP A 513 2.10 -17.98 -9.69
CA ASP A 513 1.88 -17.65 -8.27
C ASP A 513 2.61 -16.38 -7.78
N TRP A 514 2.73 -15.34 -8.63
CA TRP A 514 3.34 -14.07 -8.23
C TRP A 514 2.66 -12.82 -8.78
N ALA A 515 2.81 -11.72 -8.05
CA ALA A 515 2.58 -10.35 -8.53
C ALA A 515 3.76 -9.46 -8.13
N VAL A 516 3.90 -8.32 -8.81
CA VAL A 516 4.88 -7.29 -8.47
C VAL A 516 4.15 -6.14 -7.80
N ALA A 517 4.72 -5.69 -6.68
CA ALA A 517 4.33 -4.50 -5.95
C ALA A 517 5.42 -3.43 -6.02
N ILE A 518 5.01 -2.18 -5.81
CA ILE A 518 5.92 -1.07 -5.55
C ILE A 518 6.04 -0.90 -4.04
N ALA A 519 7.25 -1.04 -3.51
CA ALA A 519 7.55 -0.85 -2.09
C ALA A 519 8.37 0.44 -1.88
N GLU A 520 7.91 1.31 -0.97
CA GLU A 520 8.68 2.46 -0.50
C GLU A 520 9.42 2.08 0.77
N THR A 521 10.75 2.09 0.75
CA THR A 521 11.61 1.78 1.89
C THR A 521 12.43 3.01 2.30
N PRO A 522 12.93 3.11 3.55
CA PRO A 522 13.84 4.19 3.93
C PRO A 522 15.06 4.33 3.02
N GLU A 523 15.49 3.22 2.40
CA GLU A 523 16.61 3.13 1.46
C GLU A 523 16.23 3.52 0.03
N GLY A 524 14.94 3.73 -0.27
CA GLY A 524 14.42 4.09 -1.58
C GLY A 524 13.30 3.17 -2.06
N ARG A 525 12.79 3.47 -3.26
CA ARG A 525 11.74 2.68 -3.88
C ARG A 525 12.30 1.36 -4.41
N ARG A 526 11.50 0.28 -4.36
CA ARG A 526 11.83 -1.07 -4.88
C ARG A 526 10.64 -1.70 -5.59
N LEU A 527 10.92 -2.53 -6.59
CA LEU A 527 9.94 -3.50 -7.07
C LEU A 527 10.07 -4.77 -6.24
N ARG A 528 8.95 -5.32 -5.77
CA ARG A 528 8.91 -6.48 -4.89
C ARG A 528 8.02 -7.57 -5.45
N ALA A 529 8.54 -8.78 -5.55
CA ALA A 529 7.74 -9.95 -5.90
C ALA A 529 6.95 -10.40 -4.67
N ILE A 530 5.65 -10.60 -4.85
CA ILE A 530 4.68 -11.07 -3.86
C ILE A 530 4.23 -12.46 -4.25
N ASP A 531 4.26 -13.39 -3.32
CA ASP A 531 3.71 -14.74 -3.47
C ASP A 531 2.18 -14.66 -3.33
N LEU A 532 1.44 -15.09 -4.36
CA LEU A 532 -0.03 -14.97 -4.37
C LEU A 532 -0.75 -15.97 -3.46
N ARG A 533 -0.08 -17.06 -3.07
CA ARG A 533 -0.67 -18.08 -2.20
C ARG A 533 -0.71 -17.60 -0.74
N THR A 534 0.32 -16.86 -0.35
CA THR A 534 0.53 -16.41 1.03
C THR A 534 0.27 -14.92 1.23
N GLY A 535 0.35 -14.12 0.17
CA GLY A 535 0.27 -12.66 0.24
C GLY A 535 1.55 -11.97 0.71
N ASN A 536 2.60 -12.75 0.97
CA ASN A 536 3.84 -12.27 1.54
C ASN A 536 4.87 -11.90 0.48
N ALA A 537 5.81 -11.05 0.87
CA ALA A 537 6.99 -10.75 0.07
C ALA A 537 7.79 -12.04 -0.20
N ARG A 538 8.12 -12.28 -1.47
CA ARG A 538 8.97 -13.39 -1.90
C ARG A 538 10.43 -12.98 -2.01
N PHE A 539 10.70 -11.88 -2.73
CA PHE A 539 12.02 -11.24 -2.85
C PHE A 539 11.88 -9.83 -3.45
N ASP A 540 12.89 -8.99 -3.25
CA ASP A 540 13.02 -7.71 -3.94
C ASP A 540 13.67 -7.92 -5.32
N LEU A 541 13.19 -7.19 -6.32
CA LEU A 541 13.77 -7.16 -7.65
C LEU A 541 14.85 -6.08 -7.70
N GLU A 542 16.12 -6.48 -7.63
CA GLU A 542 17.24 -5.55 -7.77
C GLU A 542 17.39 -5.12 -9.23
N THR A 543 16.86 -3.94 -9.55
CA THR A 543 16.95 -3.38 -10.89
C THR A 543 17.22 -1.87 -10.85
N PRO A 544 18.12 -1.34 -11.71
CA PRO A 544 18.26 0.10 -11.92
C PRO A 544 16.95 0.76 -12.38
N ALA A 545 16.00 -0.04 -12.90
CA ALA A 545 14.74 0.42 -13.47
C ALA A 545 13.68 0.88 -12.46
N VAL A 546 13.90 0.78 -11.14
CA VAL A 546 12.83 1.00 -10.16
C VAL A 546 12.27 2.43 -10.17
N TYR A 547 13.11 3.45 -10.40
CA TYR A 547 12.66 4.84 -10.37
C TYR A 547 11.86 5.24 -11.61
N TYR A 548 12.04 4.53 -12.72
CA TYR A 548 11.40 4.82 -14.00
C TYR A 548 11.17 3.54 -14.80
N THR A 549 10.44 2.58 -14.25
CA THR A 549 10.10 1.38 -15.02
C THR A 549 9.28 1.84 -16.22
N SER A 550 9.78 1.62 -17.43
CA SER A 550 9.17 2.08 -18.68
C SER A 550 8.24 1.02 -19.25
N ALA A 551 8.62 -0.26 -19.12
CA ALA A 551 7.84 -1.41 -19.52
C ALA A 551 8.19 -2.66 -18.71
N ALA A 552 7.23 -3.58 -18.66
CA ALA A 552 7.42 -4.94 -18.15
C ALA A 552 6.76 -5.94 -19.10
N ALA A 553 7.35 -7.12 -19.23
CA ALA A 553 6.75 -8.23 -19.97
C ALA A 553 6.96 -9.54 -19.22
N ARG A 554 5.96 -10.42 -19.24
CA ARG A 554 6.05 -11.77 -18.68
C ARG A 554 5.95 -12.83 -19.76
N SER A 555 6.65 -13.94 -19.58
CA SER A 555 6.46 -15.14 -20.38
C SER A 555 5.13 -15.81 -20.06
N ALA A 556 4.75 -16.84 -20.82
CA ALA A 556 3.37 -17.32 -20.89
C ALA A 556 2.81 -17.84 -19.56
N HIS A 557 3.56 -18.72 -18.89
CA HIS A 557 3.21 -19.21 -17.56
C HIS A 557 3.70 -18.26 -16.45
N GLY A 558 4.36 -17.15 -16.83
CA GLY A 558 4.95 -16.19 -15.92
C GLY A 558 6.26 -16.67 -15.30
N ARG A 559 6.98 -17.59 -15.92
CA ARG A 559 8.29 -18.01 -15.41
C ARG A 559 9.30 -16.86 -15.44
N LEU A 560 9.31 -16.09 -16.53
CA LEU A 560 10.24 -14.99 -16.76
C LEU A 560 9.50 -13.66 -16.65
N LEU A 561 10.17 -12.69 -16.04
CA LEU A 561 9.78 -11.28 -16.03
C LEU A 561 10.93 -10.45 -16.60
N ALA A 562 10.66 -9.69 -17.66
CA ALA A 562 11.56 -8.70 -18.20
C ALA A 562 11.11 -7.29 -17.77
N LEU A 563 12.06 -6.46 -17.33
CA LEU A 563 11.81 -5.10 -16.88
C LEU A 563 12.79 -4.13 -17.54
N SER A 564 12.30 -2.98 -17.98
CA SER A 564 13.13 -1.90 -18.50
C SER A 564 12.96 -0.60 -17.73
N GLY A 565 14.03 0.19 -17.62
CA GLY A 565 14.04 1.53 -17.00
C GLY A 565 13.91 2.67 -18.01
N ALA A 566 14.09 3.93 -17.54
CA ALA A 566 14.23 5.11 -18.42
C ALA A 566 15.58 5.15 -19.17
N ASP A 567 16.46 4.19 -18.91
CA ASP A 567 17.76 4.01 -19.52
C ASP A 567 17.72 2.99 -20.68
N ASN A 568 18.90 2.53 -21.09
CA ASN A 568 19.12 1.48 -22.08
C ASN A 568 19.16 0.08 -21.44
N THR A 569 18.68 -0.08 -20.21
CA THR A 569 18.78 -1.31 -19.43
C THR A 569 17.54 -2.17 -19.56
N VAL A 570 17.75 -3.48 -19.77
CA VAL A 570 16.72 -4.50 -19.57
C VAL A 570 17.26 -5.57 -18.64
N VAL A 571 16.49 -5.90 -17.60
CA VAL A 571 16.77 -7.05 -16.75
C VAL A 571 15.76 -8.14 -17.01
N VAL A 572 16.21 -9.40 -17.00
CA VAL A 572 15.34 -10.58 -17.12
C VAL A 572 15.52 -11.43 -15.88
N VAL A 573 14.43 -11.75 -15.20
CA VAL A 573 14.40 -12.45 -13.92
C VAL A 573 13.62 -13.75 -14.07
N ASP A 574 14.19 -14.86 -13.59
CA ASP A 574 13.45 -16.09 -13.32
C ASP A 574 12.66 -15.88 -12.03
N MET A 575 11.34 -15.72 -12.17
CA MET A 575 10.44 -15.45 -11.05
C MET A 575 10.23 -16.69 -10.17
N ALA A 576 10.47 -17.89 -10.69
CA ALA A 576 10.39 -19.13 -9.92
C ALA A 576 11.61 -19.34 -9.01
N GLN A 577 12.76 -18.73 -9.33
CA GLN A 577 13.97 -18.80 -8.50
C GLN A 577 14.34 -17.49 -7.82
N GLY A 578 13.76 -16.36 -8.25
CA GLY A 578 14.20 -15.03 -7.82
C GLY A 578 15.61 -14.68 -8.31
N ARG A 579 16.01 -15.23 -9.45
CA ARG A 579 17.37 -15.12 -9.99
C ARG A 579 17.39 -14.27 -11.25
N LEU A 580 18.32 -13.32 -11.31
CA LEU A 580 18.60 -12.58 -12.54
C LEU A 580 19.18 -13.55 -13.59
N LEU A 581 18.56 -13.62 -14.76
CA LEU A 581 19.03 -14.42 -15.91
C LEU A 581 19.80 -13.58 -16.92
N ALA A 582 19.44 -12.30 -17.07
CA ALA A 582 20.14 -11.40 -17.98
C ALA A 582 20.14 -9.96 -17.47
N ASN A 583 21.24 -9.25 -17.75
CA ASN A 583 21.42 -7.82 -17.51
C ASN A 583 21.86 -7.16 -18.83
N LEU A 584 20.88 -6.82 -19.67
CA LEU A 584 21.10 -6.38 -21.04
C LEU A 584 21.27 -4.86 -21.12
N ARG A 585 22.15 -4.41 -22.02
CA ARG A 585 22.38 -3.00 -22.33
C ARG A 585 22.18 -2.77 -23.82
N ALA A 586 21.08 -2.11 -24.18
CA ALA A 586 20.88 -1.56 -25.52
C ALA A 586 21.94 -0.46 -25.79
N PRO A 587 22.15 -0.04 -27.06
CA PRO A 587 23.11 1.02 -27.34
C PRO A 587 22.76 2.32 -26.59
N LYS A 588 23.77 3.08 -26.14
CA LYS A 588 23.61 4.21 -25.20
C LYS A 588 22.76 5.35 -25.75
N GLU A 589 22.74 5.48 -27.07
CA GLU A 589 21.96 6.43 -27.84
C GLU A 589 20.50 5.97 -28.04
N TYR A 590 20.07 4.87 -27.40
CA TYR A 590 18.71 4.35 -27.42
C TYR A 590 18.11 4.20 -26.01
N SER A 591 16.79 4.30 -25.92
CA SER A 591 15.98 4.06 -24.73
C SER A 591 14.98 2.94 -25.02
N VAL A 592 14.79 2.03 -24.05
CA VAL A 592 13.86 0.91 -24.20
C VAL A 592 12.44 1.40 -23.96
N SER A 593 11.56 1.16 -24.94
CA SER A 593 10.16 1.59 -24.86
C SER A 593 9.19 0.44 -24.60
N ALA A 594 9.55 -0.79 -24.97
CA ALA A 594 8.74 -1.96 -24.68
C ALA A 594 9.43 -3.29 -24.89
N LEU A 595 8.76 -4.32 -24.39
CA LEU A 595 9.23 -5.68 -24.24
C LEU A 595 8.10 -6.64 -24.62
N ALA A 596 8.41 -7.74 -25.31
CA ALA A 596 7.44 -8.79 -25.60
C ALA A 596 8.12 -10.16 -25.68
N PHE A 597 7.65 -11.14 -24.89
CA PHE A 597 8.08 -12.53 -25.04
C PHE A 597 7.39 -13.18 -26.24
N SER A 598 8.12 -14.04 -26.97
CA SER A 598 7.61 -14.83 -28.07
C SER A 598 6.57 -15.85 -27.59
N TRP A 599 5.67 -16.28 -28.47
CA TRP A 599 4.75 -17.39 -28.17
C TRP A 599 5.45 -18.73 -27.99
N ALA A 600 6.60 -18.92 -28.66
CA ALA A 600 7.45 -20.08 -28.43
C ALA A 600 8.16 -20.04 -27.07
N GLY A 601 8.14 -18.90 -26.36
CA GLY A 601 8.74 -18.75 -25.04
C GLY A 601 10.27 -18.73 -25.03
N ASP A 602 10.88 -18.75 -26.21
CA ASP A 602 12.31 -18.87 -26.44
C ASP A 602 13.01 -17.53 -26.66
N ARG A 603 12.26 -16.42 -26.75
CA ARG A 603 12.81 -15.12 -27.11
C ARG A 603 12.10 -13.97 -26.43
N LEU A 604 12.87 -12.95 -26.05
CA LEU A 604 12.40 -11.63 -25.70
C LEU A 604 12.71 -10.65 -26.83
N TRP A 605 11.69 -9.92 -27.27
CA TRP A 605 11.82 -8.79 -28.18
C TRP A 605 11.85 -7.48 -27.41
N ILE A 606 12.83 -6.64 -27.73
CA ILE A 606 13.04 -5.34 -27.10
C ILE A 606 12.95 -4.27 -28.18
N TYR A 607 11.98 -3.36 -28.03
CA TYR A 607 11.83 -2.20 -28.90
C TYR A 607 12.59 -1.02 -28.29
N ALA A 608 13.67 -0.60 -28.95
CA ALA A 608 14.55 0.48 -28.48
C ALA A 608 14.48 1.67 -29.45
N ARG A 609 14.18 2.87 -28.93
CA ARG A 609 14.07 4.10 -29.72
C ARG A 609 15.30 5.00 -29.50
N PRO A 610 15.73 5.79 -30.49
CA PRO A 610 16.84 6.70 -30.28
C PRO A 610 16.51 7.84 -29.30
N VAL A 611 17.49 8.23 -28.49
CA VAL A 611 17.44 9.30 -27.48
C VAL A 611 18.01 10.58 -28.08
N GLY A 612 17.13 11.50 -28.48
CA GLY A 612 17.52 12.66 -29.28
C GLY A 612 17.98 12.25 -30.69
N ASN A 613 17.86 13.16 -31.65
CA ASN A 613 18.19 12.95 -33.07
C ASN A 613 17.23 12.03 -33.88
N ASN A 614 17.26 12.17 -35.21
CA ASN A 614 16.38 11.54 -36.21
C ASN A 614 16.78 10.10 -36.61
N ASP A 615 17.47 9.35 -35.74
CA ASP A 615 17.80 7.95 -36.04
C ASP A 615 16.50 7.09 -36.05
N VAL A 616 16.55 5.85 -36.50
CA VAL A 616 15.43 4.90 -36.58
C VAL A 616 15.44 3.98 -35.37
N ALA A 617 14.29 3.48 -34.89
CA ALA A 617 14.30 2.53 -33.79
C ALA A 617 14.97 1.20 -34.18
N GLN A 618 15.33 0.43 -33.16
CA GLN A 618 15.88 -0.90 -33.29
C GLN A 618 14.96 -1.90 -32.63
N LEU A 619 14.90 -3.08 -33.22
CA LEU A 619 14.35 -4.25 -32.58
C LEU A 619 15.49 -5.20 -32.24
N ILE A 620 15.63 -5.48 -30.95
CA ILE A 620 16.67 -6.35 -30.39
C ILE A 620 15.98 -7.67 -30.00
N ALA A 621 16.63 -8.79 -30.32
CA ALA A 621 16.22 -10.11 -29.88
C ALA A 621 17.20 -10.62 -28.81
N TRP A 622 16.65 -11.17 -27.73
CA TRP A 622 17.41 -11.95 -26.75
C TRP A 622 16.82 -13.35 -26.69
N ASP A 623 17.65 -14.37 -26.87
CA ASP A 623 17.22 -15.76 -26.79
C ASP A 623 17.29 -16.25 -25.33
N ALA A 624 16.20 -16.85 -24.87
CA ALA A 624 16.12 -17.44 -23.55
C ALA A 624 16.98 -18.71 -23.48
N PRO A 625 17.68 -18.97 -22.37
CA PRO A 625 18.34 -20.24 -22.14
C PRO A 625 17.36 -21.43 -22.30
N ASP A 626 17.83 -22.56 -22.83
CA ASP A 626 17.01 -23.76 -23.07
C ASP A 626 16.21 -24.20 -21.83
N ASP A 627 16.84 -24.11 -20.65
CA ASP A 627 16.22 -24.49 -19.39
C ASP A 627 15.19 -23.48 -18.91
N ALA A 628 15.11 -22.28 -19.50
CA ALA A 628 14.24 -21.17 -19.14
C ALA A 628 13.08 -20.91 -20.14
N VAL A 629 13.05 -21.62 -21.27
CA VAL A 629 11.98 -21.52 -22.29
C VAL A 629 10.61 -21.75 -21.66
N ASP A 630 9.67 -20.84 -21.94
CA ASP A 630 8.34 -20.82 -21.32
C ASP A 630 7.23 -20.55 -22.38
N PRO A 631 6.85 -21.58 -23.17
CA PRO A 631 6.00 -21.43 -24.34
C PRO A 631 4.54 -21.17 -23.97
N ALA A 632 3.83 -20.48 -24.85
CA ALA A 632 2.38 -20.30 -24.74
C ALA A 632 1.65 -21.65 -24.85
N GLN A 633 0.76 -21.93 -23.90
CA GLN A 633 -0.04 -23.14 -23.88
C GLN A 633 -1.48 -22.85 -23.44
N GLY A 634 -2.44 -23.15 -24.32
CA GLY A 634 -3.84 -22.88 -24.03
C GLY A 634 -4.07 -21.38 -23.76
N ARG A 635 -4.44 -21.03 -22.53
CA ARG A 635 -4.73 -19.65 -22.11
C ARG A 635 -3.54 -18.95 -21.42
N ASP A 636 -2.46 -19.66 -21.16
CA ASP A 636 -1.25 -19.09 -20.60
C ASP A 636 -0.48 -18.43 -21.76
N LEU A 637 -0.54 -17.10 -21.83
CA LEU A 637 0.00 -16.27 -22.92
C LEU A 637 1.01 -15.25 -22.37
N PRO A 638 2.04 -14.91 -23.16
CA PRO A 638 2.92 -13.80 -22.81
C PRO A 638 2.10 -12.50 -22.76
N ASP A 639 2.44 -11.65 -21.80
CA ASP A 639 1.71 -10.39 -21.57
C ASP A 639 2.69 -9.27 -21.22
N GLN A 640 2.23 -8.04 -21.33
CA GLN A 640 3.05 -6.86 -21.08
C GLN A 640 2.24 -5.72 -20.46
N ILE A 641 2.97 -4.83 -19.82
CA ILE A 641 2.45 -3.53 -19.40
C ILE A 641 3.47 -2.45 -19.77
N ARG A 642 2.97 -1.35 -20.30
CA ARG A 642 3.76 -0.12 -20.44
C ARG A 642 3.46 0.76 -19.24
N CYS A 643 4.52 1.11 -18.53
CA CYS A 643 4.44 1.91 -17.32
C CYS A 643 4.56 3.42 -17.62
N GLY A 644 5.35 3.81 -18.64
CA GLY A 644 5.44 5.18 -19.17
C GLY A 644 5.63 6.27 -18.10
N TYR A 645 5.11 7.48 -18.36
CA TYR A 645 4.89 8.52 -17.34
C TYR A 645 3.60 8.29 -16.52
N SER A 646 2.82 7.25 -16.88
CA SER A 646 1.51 6.98 -16.30
C SER A 646 1.63 6.58 -14.83
N MET A 647 0.60 6.87 -14.04
CA MET A 647 0.57 6.51 -12.62
C MET A 647 0.47 5.00 -12.37
N ALA A 648 0.20 4.19 -13.41
CA ALA A 648 -0.06 2.75 -13.29
C ALA A 648 1.10 1.97 -12.66
N CYS A 649 2.33 2.46 -12.82
CA CYS A 649 3.50 1.91 -12.15
C CYS A 649 4.25 3.00 -11.36
N ARG A 650 3.60 4.05 -10.84
CA ARG A 650 4.23 5.10 -10.02
C ARG A 650 3.89 5.05 -8.53
#